data_AF-A0A174YV74-F1
#
_entry.id   AF-A0A174YV74-F1
#
_cell.length_a   1.000
_cell.length_b   1.000
_cell.length_c   1.000
_cell.angle_alpha   90.00
_cell.angle_beta   90.00
_cell.angle_gamma   90.00
#
_symmetry.space_group_name_H-M   'P 1'
#
loop_
_entity.id
_entity.type
_entity.pdbx_description
1 polymer ?
#
loop_
_entity_poly.entity_id
_entity_poly.type
_entity_poly.pdbx_seq_one_letter_code
_entity_poly.pdbx_strand_id
1 'polypeptide(L)'
;MKFMKKRKIRRIASLFMAVLMVAALMPGSITNTKADDKTAESGVVVDAGTWENNERTTTWDFSKYSGSSSLTLAEGDEVGRIKVAAGKAYVKTGGAGLSAQKTKDAVIAVPVDPTATSATLTLKFSSNNNNRYVYVGDKSGENAVICLNTAGREELPNAVNINGDKEATVTVSSAAFEDGYILLTPDTLASGDSGEMKIKNLKLVESKDNGDRTWNFRKGSELMGSNGKLIQGTTGEVNGLVIDATTGKFDSTRSDWAQFNTGAVVKIPVKGSCEITIGSYKEKQATIEGTEVGTTEFKYQYSGAAGYVDLVATADGYIGSIEVKHIAEPEANVENFTFVMDEHAVDGVVKTGEYKFGDSTLTLGGQTVGGVITQYTVKPDKKVTINGVEHDAYTSGKRHADANNIPNLPGEGDGCLATFTPAAKGMMTVYYNSTSFLRVHTFNADGTKEGFVDSETGLTSYSFKVVPGKTYVMSTTGKTNNMFYAGYSYVADEKITVPVTVNNIDATIGSGLRLSLVDDQLGGDEISLSTTTKSLKLLKGHTYRVSSNDGGVKPLVGDSQTFTVTGDAVTITLNNVPDVELTGKIVGTDSSNVTKLVFTNNTSGTVNEATITGDSYKVSVKPGEYTTSVETKDGSTTYDRASVKAGAENVNDVYVEKDDPASKRDYSYTRVPSLATAGSIAVENGKPHTVARADSSLTIPVKGKAKVAISTYYAFNFTVNGEKYDSTETDKGYTSVGTTSKTDTFEIVVEGDAVVNFGATTYITGISVVPMTEFKSEINVPGDYDTLNEASDAILGMQNRPEGEAGRVTINLTSDVFEQVVMAAPYVTLKGNGHTISWYYGVGTKYYSIDPATGLYNKTLAMDRYSSEEGNGSLWGGVFIVRGNNFVAENTTFLNTYNYYLTEAEKTDIAGSNLSVDRLAEGADVSDYKFKERSNAFYIEADNIEVFNCSILSSQDTLGRNGSANYGYHAYFNGCTIGGNVDYICGEFAAVFDNCKLQWKTYKNDENNNAKIGYIVAPKTSPYVFRNCEVTTDGAHGDIAVLGKYGRTWGANSNASFIECETNGYIDSEGWGEMSNGEKASAIFNEYNNTNKGEAFVTTGCTKSTLDAVVNYIDSENVSAVDTVLGTWKPVHYKEVISKDDGSSKGDVAEGGETGKDNNVNGTTESTGETVKTGDTAPIALYVVLMLCALAGIVFVSKKRRISVK
;
A
#
# COMPACT_ATOMS: atom_id res chain seq x y z
N MET A 1 -29.42 -40.74 40.58
CA MET A 1 -29.45 -40.96 42.04
C MET A 1 -28.57 -39.88 42.68
N LYS A 2 -29.18 -39.13 43.61
CA LYS A 2 -28.67 -38.39 44.78
C LYS A 2 -27.36 -37.55 44.69
N PHE A 3 -27.27 -36.30 45.14
CA PHE A 3 -28.11 -35.48 46.02
C PHE A 3 -27.67 -33.98 46.00
N MET A 4 -28.67 -33.09 46.04
CA MET A 4 -28.74 -31.78 46.76
C MET A 4 -27.80 -30.61 46.38
N LYS A 5 -28.26 -29.44 45.91
CA LYS A 5 -29.25 -28.40 46.35
C LYS A 5 -28.56 -27.15 46.93
N LYS A 6 -28.53 -26.09 46.11
CA LYS A 6 -29.01 -24.69 46.33
C LYS A 6 -28.85 -24.00 47.70
N ARG A 7 -28.47 -22.70 47.59
CA ARG A 7 -28.71 -21.49 48.46
C ARG A 7 -27.69 -21.24 49.59
N LYS A 8 -27.28 -20.03 49.95
CA LYS A 8 -27.30 -18.63 49.43
C LYS A 8 -26.65 -17.79 50.58
N ILE A 9 -25.90 -16.72 50.25
CA ILE A 9 -25.81 -15.44 51.00
C ILE A 9 -24.83 -15.29 52.23
N ARG A 10 -23.82 -14.42 52.00
CA ARG A 10 -23.21 -13.33 52.80
C ARG A 10 -22.73 -13.53 54.27
N ARG A 11 -21.42 -13.29 54.48
CA ARG A 11 -20.74 -12.43 55.51
C ARG A 11 -19.26 -12.87 55.62
N ILE A 12 -18.31 -12.29 54.88
CA ILE A 12 -17.48 -11.11 55.24
C ILE A 12 -17.72 -10.60 56.67
N ALA A 13 -16.75 -10.84 57.58
CA ALA A 13 -16.42 -9.96 58.72
C ALA A 13 -15.26 -10.46 59.63
N SER A 14 -14.63 -11.64 59.44
CA SER A 14 -13.72 -12.17 60.49
C SER A 14 -12.39 -12.78 60.03
N LEU A 15 -11.99 -12.64 58.77
CA LEU A 15 -10.71 -13.19 58.27
C LEU A 15 -9.73 -12.13 57.71
N PHE A 16 -10.07 -10.84 57.80
CA PHE A 16 -9.29 -9.76 57.19
C PHE A 16 -8.15 -9.19 58.05
N MET A 17 -7.92 -9.71 59.28
CA MET A 17 -6.88 -9.17 60.18
C MET A 17 -5.76 -10.16 60.54
N ALA A 18 -5.84 -11.43 60.13
CA ALA A 18 -4.79 -12.42 60.43
C ALA A 18 -3.86 -12.74 59.24
N VAL A 19 -4.18 -12.27 58.03
CA VAL A 19 -3.39 -12.55 56.81
C VAL A 19 -2.31 -11.48 56.55
N LEU A 20 -2.38 -10.33 57.21
CA LEU A 20 -1.47 -9.19 56.96
C LEU A 20 -0.14 -9.23 57.73
N MET A 21 0.13 -10.23 58.57
CA MET A 21 1.41 -10.35 59.29
C MET A 21 2.25 -11.59 58.97
N VAL A 22 1.81 -12.47 58.05
CA VAL A 22 2.55 -13.69 57.66
C VAL A 22 3.01 -13.67 56.19
N ALA A 23 3.03 -12.50 55.56
CA ALA A 23 3.48 -12.35 54.17
C ALA A 23 4.94 -11.86 54.02
N ALA A 24 5.71 -11.78 55.11
CA ALA A 24 7.08 -11.25 55.08
C ALA A 24 8.20 -12.32 55.10
N LEU A 25 7.89 -13.61 55.15
CA LEU A 25 8.90 -14.66 55.29
C LEU A 25 8.48 -15.93 54.54
N MET A 26 8.71 -15.98 53.22
CA MET A 26 9.11 -17.18 52.44
C MET A 26 9.21 -16.84 50.93
N PRO A 27 10.24 -17.34 50.21
CA PRO A 27 10.38 -17.17 48.77
C PRO A 27 9.50 -18.19 48.02
N GLY A 28 8.76 -17.73 47.01
CA GLY A 28 8.15 -18.60 46.00
C GLY A 28 6.61 -18.63 45.99
N SER A 29 6.07 -18.29 44.83
CA SER A 29 4.70 -18.51 44.33
C SER A 29 3.60 -17.54 44.78
N ILE A 30 3.40 -16.49 43.97
CA ILE A 30 2.07 -15.91 43.75
C ILE A 30 1.36 -16.87 42.79
N THR A 31 0.38 -17.63 43.28
CA THR A 31 -0.47 -18.49 42.47
C THR A 31 -1.68 -17.70 41.99
N ASN A 32 -1.61 -17.19 40.75
CA ASN A 32 -2.80 -16.76 40.02
C ASN A 32 -3.24 -17.91 39.11
N THR A 33 -4.38 -18.50 39.42
CA THR A 33 -5.05 -19.51 38.59
C THR A 33 -5.98 -18.79 37.62
N LYS A 34 -5.56 -18.61 36.35
CA LYS A 34 -6.41 -18.55 35.14
C LYS A 34 -5.64 -18.17 33.86
N ALA A 35 -5.11 -19.21 33.21
CA ALA A 35 -4.92 -19.48 31.78
C ALA A 35 -4.19 -20.83 31.74
N ASP A 36 -4.31 -21.63 30.68
CA ASP A 36 -3.64 -22.94 30.61
C ASP A 36 -2.12 -22.72 30.47
N ASP A 37 -1.40 -22.59 31.59
CA ASP A 37 0.05 -22.46 31.62
C ASP A 37 0.68 -23.77 31.11
N LYS A 38 1.17 -23.74 29.87
CA LYS A 38 1.77 -24.88 29.17
C LYS A 38 3.26 -25.03 29.48
N THR A 39 3.77 -24.40 30.55
CA THR A 39 5.18 -24.52 30.99
C THR A 39 5.65 -25.98 31.03
N ALA A 40 4.86 -26.87 31.62
CA ALA A 40 5.23 -28.29 31.74
C ALA A 40 5.33 -29.02 30.38
N GLU A 41 4.53 -28.62 29.40
CA GLU A 41 4.54 -29.19 28.04
C GLU A 41 5.69 -28.63 27.19
N SER A 42 6.14 -27.41 27.49
CA SER A 42 7.19 -26.69 26.75
C SER A 42 8.62 -27.07 27.09
N GLY A 43 8.86 -27.81 28.20
CA GLY A 43 10.22 -28.12 28.66
C GLY A 43 11.10 -26.90 28.99
N VAL A 44 10.50 -25.70 29.09
CA VAL A 44 11.21 -24.45 29.35
C VAL A 44 11.66 -24.43 30.81
N VAL A 45 12.96 -24.22 31.03
CA VAL A 45 13.50 -23.99 32.37
C VAL A 45 13.35 -22.51 32.68
N VAL A 46 12.55 -22.20 33.71
CA VAL A 46 12.43 -20.86 34.27
C VAL A 46 13.24 -20.81 35.56
N ASP A 47 14.30 -20.00 35.55
CA ASP A 47 15.05 -19.68 36.75
C ASP A 47 14.71 -18.25 37.16
N ALA A 48 13.79 -18.11 38.11
CA ALA A 48 13.39 -16.83 38.67
C ALA A 48 14.17 -16.62 39.98
N GLY A 49 15.26 -15.87 39.91
CA GLY A 49 16.11 -15.54 41.04
C GLY A 49 15.37 -14.79 42.14
N THR A 50 15.99 -14.74 43.32
CA THR A 50 15.60 -13.86 44.42
C THR A 50 16.08 -12.43 44.14
N TRP A 51 15.41 -11.44 44.77
CA TRP A 51 15.91 -10.07 44.77
C TRP A 51 17.23 -10.01 45.53
N GLU A 52 18.30 -9.65 44.86
CA GLU A 52 19.65 -9.45 45.43
C GLU A 52 20.19 -8.12 44.89
N ASN A 53 20.67 -7.25 45.79
CA ASN A 53 21.17 -5.91 45.44
C ASN A 53 20.21 -5.05 44.58
N ASN A 54 18.91 -5.04 44.92
CA ASN A 54 17.86 -4.35 44.18
C ASN A 54 17.68 -4.81 42.73
N GLU A 55 18.25 -5.96 42.33
CA GLU A 55 18.01 -6.61 41.05
C GLU A 55 17.37 -7.99 41.27
N ARG A 56 16.59 -8.44 40.29
CA ARG A 56 16.07 -9.80 40.20
C ARG A 56 16.26 -10.29 38.78
N THR A 57 16.94 -11.43 38.63
CA THR A 57 17.12 -12.03 37.31
C THR A 57 16.10 -13.15 37.11
N THR A 58 15.37 -13.11 36.00
CA THR A 58 14.55 -14.22 35.50
C THR A 58 15.06 -14.66 34.15
N THR A 59 15.40 -15.95 33.99
CA THR A 59 15.87 -16.50 32.71
C THR A 59 14.90 -17.56 32.19
N TRP A 60 14.55 -17.44 30.91
CA TRP A 60 13.78 -18.41 30.14
C TRP A 60 14.66 -19.01 29.05
N ASP A 61 14.85 -20.33 29.11
CA ASP A 61 15.59 -21.08 28.11
C ASP A 61 14.64 -21.93 27.26
N PHE A 62 14.28 -21.42 26.08
CA PHE A 62 13.41 -22.08 25.11
C PHE A 62 14.14 -23.09 24.25
N SER A 63 15.48 -23.09 24.26
CA SER A 63 16.29 -24.02 23.46
C SER A 63 16.18 -25.47 23.95
N LYS A 64 15.71 -25.66 25.19
CA LYS A 64 15.54 -26.98 25.82
C LYS A 64 14.27 -27.71 25.39
N TYR A 65 13.37 -27.08 24.64
CA TYR A 65 12.19 -27.75 24.14
C TYR A 65 12.57 -28.84 23.11
N SER A 66 12.38 -30.09 23.52
CA SER A 66 12.68 -31.30 22.74
C SER A 66 11.43 -32.02 22.25
N GLY A 67 10.26 -31.36 22.29
CA GLY A 67 9.01 -31.93 21.81
C GLY A 67 9.10 -32.36 20.34
N SER A 68 8.30 -33.37 19.97
CA SER A 68 8.26 -33.91 18.61
C SER A 68 7.58 -32.98 17.60
N SER A 69 6.77 -32.02 18.06
CA SER A 69 6.10 -30.99 17.26
C SER A 69 6.11 -29.63 17.97
N SER A 70 5.99 -28.53 17.22
CA SER A 70 6.09 -27.18 17.80
C SER A 70 4.86 -26.93 18.69
N LEU A 71 5.08 -26.49 19.93
CA LEU A 71 3.99 -26.16 20.83
C LEU A 71 3.33 -24.86 20.34
N THR A 72 2.04 -24.90 20.03
CA THR A 72 1.29 -23.69 19.63
C THR A 72 0.71 -23.03 20.88
N LEU A 73 0.93 -21.72 20.98
CA LEU A 73 0.42 -20.86 22.03
C LEU A 73 -0.60 -19.89 21.41
N ALA A 74 -1.85 -19.99 21.82
CA ALA A 74 -2.93 -19.08 21.42
C ALA A 74 -2.95 -17.84 22.31
N GLU A 75 -3.70 -16.81 21.91
CA GLU A 75 -3.96 -15.65 22.76
C GLU A 75 -4.49 -16.06 24.14
N GLY A 76 -3.84 -15.56 25.19
CA GLY A 76 -4.12 -15.93 26.57
C GLY A 76 -3.29 -17.09 27.10
N ASP A 77 -2.69 -17.94 26.25
CA ASP A 77 -1.79 -19.02 26.69
C ASP A 77 -0.52 -18.47 27.32
N GLU A 78 0.01 -19.19 28.32
CA GLU A 78 1.28 -18.86 28.97
C GLU A 78 2.32 -19.98 28.79
N VAL A 79 3.59 -19.58 28.67
CA VAL A 79 4.75 -20.47 28.70
C VAL A 79 5.81 -19.88 29.63
N GLY A 80 6.13 -20.59 30.71
CA GLY A 80 7.06 -20.09 31.71
C GLY A 80 6.63 -18.76 32.35
N ARG A 81 5.32 -18.44 32.39
CA ARG A 81 4.74 -17.11 32.75
C ARG A 81 4.81 -16.02 31.69
N ILE A 82 5.40 -16.29 30.52
CA ILE A 82 5.32 -15.39 29.36
C ILE A 82 4.01 -15.65 28.64
N LYS A 83 3.23 -14.59 28.43
CA LYS A 83 1.88 -14.67 27.90
C LYS A 83 1.84 -14.29 26.42
N VAL A 84 1.00 -14.97 25.63
CA VAL A 84 0.63 -14.46 24.29
C VAL A 84 -0.50 -13.44 24.49
N ALA A 85 -0.18 -12.15 24.38
CA ALA A 85 -1.11 -11.06 24.64
C ALA A 85 -2.10 -10.84 23.47
N ALA A 86 -1.66 -11.11 22.24
CA ALA A 86 -2.48 -11.08 21.04
C ALA A 86 -1.90 -12.06 20.02
N GLY A 87 -2.74 -12.57 19.11
CA GLY A 87 -2.28 -13.38 17.98
C GLY A 87 -1.86 -14.80 18.36
N LYS A 88 -0.89 -15.37 17.62
CA LYS A 88 -0.39 -16.74 17.84
C LYS A 88 1.13 -16.81 17.89
N ALA A 89 1.64 -17.54 18.89
CA ALA A 89 3.07 -17.81 19.07
C ALA A 89 3.36 -19.30 19.12
N TYR A 90 4.64 -19.68 19.06
CA TYR A 90 5.05 -21.09 19.03
C TYR A 90 6.33 -21.32 19.82
N VAL A 91 6.42 -22.40 20.59
CA VAL A 91 7.73 -22.95 21.04
C VAL A 91 8.16 -23.98 20.01
N LYS A 92 9.17 -23.65 19.20
CA LYS A 92 9.57 -24.45 18.04
C LYS A 92 10.43 -25.65 18.45
N THR A 93 10.26 -26.79 17.76
CA THR A 93 11.05 -28.01 17.99
C THR A 93 12.52 -27.85 17.63
N GLY A 94 13.36 -28.75 18.14
CA GLY A 94 14.80 -28.77 17.83
C GLY A 94 15.57 -27.59 18.41
N GLY A 95 15.07 -26.98 19.48
CA GLY A 95 15.72 -25.84 20.15
C GLY A 95 15.70 -24.53 19.35
N ALA A 96 14.74 -24.36 18.43
CA ALA A 96 14.63 -23.19 17.56
C ALA A 96 14.06 -21.93 18.28
N GLY A 97 13.50 -22.09 19.49
CA GLY A 97 13.10 -21.00 20.39
C GLY A 97 11.60 -20.64 20.39
N LEU A 98 11.21 -19.64 21.18
CA LEU A 98 9.90 -18.99 21.17
C LEU A 98 9.78 -18.11 19.92
N SER A 99 8.83 -18.43 19.05
CA SER A 99 8.58 -17.79 17.75
C SER A 99 7.28 -16.99 17.77
N ALA A 100 7.33 -15.75 17.30
CA ALA A 100 6.19 -14.85 17.14
C ALA A 100 6.28 -14.13 15.78
N GLN A 101 5.17 -14.00 15.07
CA GLN A 101 5.13 -13.43 13.71
C GLN A 101 4.19 -12.23 13.63
N LYS A 102 4.61 -11.17 12.91
CA LYS A 102 3.78 -9.99 12.63
C LYS A 102 2.51 -10.37 11.88
N THR A 103 2.60 -11.25 10.88
CA THR A 103 1.44 -11.73 10.08
C THR A 103 0.43 -12.57 10.86
N LYS A 104 0.73 -12.89 12.12
CA LYS A 104 -0.18 -13.57 13.05
C LYS A 104 -0.65 -12.64 14.16
N ASP A 105 -0.42 -11.34 14.02
CA ASP A 105 -0.67 -10.29 15.03
C ASP A 105 -0.10 -10.65 16.40
N ALA A 106 1.02 -11.39 16.41
CA ALA A 106 1.55 -11.98 17.62
C ALA A 106 2.19 -10.91 18.52
N VAL A 107 1.72 -10.78 19.75
CA VAL A 107 2.32 -9.93 20.78
C VAL A 107 2.66 -10.80 21.98
N ILE A 108 3.93 -10.77 22.40
CA ILE A 108 4.43 -11.54 23.54
C ILE A 108 4.54 -10.62 24.75
N ALA A 109 3.90 -10.97 25.85
CA ALA A 109 3.96 -10.25 27.11
C ALA A 109 4.92 -10.96 28.07
N VAL A 110 6.07 -10.33 28.34
CA VAL A 110 7.07 -10.79 29.31
C VAL A 110 6.70 -10.26 30.68
N PRO A 111 6.52 -11.12 31.71
CA PRO A 111 6.11 -10.67 33.04
C PRO A 111 7.22 -9.85 33.70
N VAL A 112 6.83 -8.76 34.35
CA VAL A 112 7.73 -7.91 35.14
C VAL A 112 7.10 -7.61 36.51
N ASP A 113 7.92 -7.52 37.55
CA ASP A 113 7.54 -7.14 38.88
C ASP A 113 7.01 -5.70 38.84
N PRO A 114 5.75 -5.45 39.25
CA PRO A 114 5.16 -4.11 39.20
C PRO A 114 5.86 -3.11 40.13
N THR A 115 6.73 -3.58 41.03
CA THR A 115 7.57 -2.73 41.90
C THR A 115 8.95 -2.43 41.31
N ALA A 116 9.33 -3.05 40.18
CA ALA A 116 10.55 -2.71 39.48
C ALA A 116 10.42 -1.32 38.83
N THR A 117 11.50 -0.55 38.84
CA THR A 117 11.56 0.78 38.22
C THR A 117 12.10 0.70 36.80
N SER A 118 12.85 -0.36 36.47
CA SER A 118 13.32 -0.70 35.12
C SER A 118 13.52 -2.19 34.93
N ALA A 119 13.66 -2.59 33.68
CA ALA A 119 13.86 -3.96 33.25
C ALA A 119 14.87 -3.98 32.10
N THR A 120 15.92 -4.78 32.25
CA THR A 120 16.87 -5.08 31.18
C THR A 120 16.56 -6.43 30.57
N LEU A 121 16.19 -6.45 29.29
CA LEU A 121 15.88 -7.64 28.52
C LEU A 121 17.05 -7.98 27.61
N THR A 122 17.64 -9.14 27.80
CA THR A 122 18.60 -9.74 26.87
C THR A 122 17.90 -10.86 26.11
N LEU A 123 17.79 -10.69 24.80
CA LEU A 123 17.18 -11.65 23.87
C LEU A 123 18.27 -12.29 23.02
N LYS A 124 18.39 -13.62 23.11
CA LYS A 124 19.21 -14.43 22.20
C LYS A 124 18.35 -15.00 21.09
N PHE A 125 18.57 -14.58 19.86
CA PHE A 125 17.80 -15.02 18.70
C PHE A 125 18.42 -16.23 18.00
N SER A 126 17.60 -17.02 17.29
CA SER A 126 18.09 -18.18 16.52
C SER A 126 18.68 -17.81 15.14
N SER A 127 18.32 -16.66 14.57
CA SER A 127 18.75 -16.18 13.25
C SER A 127 18.89 -14.66 13.20
N ASN A 128 19.78 -14.15 12.34
CA ASN A 128 19.92 -12.73 12.02
C ASN A 128 19.32 -12.53 10.62
N ASN A 129 18.13 -11.95 10.53
CA ASN A 129 17.43 -11.76 9.27
C ASN A 129 17.43 -10.27 8.91
N ASN A 130 17.60 -9.97 7.62
CA ASN A 130 17.62 -8.59 7.15
C ASN A 130 16.22 -7.95 7.25
N ASN A 131 16.15 -6.67 7.62
CA ASN A 131 14.94 -5.83 7.62
C ASN A 131 13.85 -6.22 8.64
N ARG A 132 14.24 -6.86 9.75
CA ARG A 132 13.33 -7.24 10.85
C ARG A 132 13.74 -6.59 12.15
N TYR A 133 12.75 -6.19 12.93
CA TYR A 133 12.98 -5.61 14.24
C TYR A 133 11.89 -6.03 15.24
N VAL A 134 12.19 -5.85 16.52
CA VAL A 134 11.28 -6.16 17.62
C VAL A 134 11.07 -4.88 18.40
N TYR A 135 9.82 -4.42 18.48
CA TYR A 135 9.44 -3.38 19.43
C TYR A 135 9.38 -3.98 20.83
N VAL A 136 9.97 -3.27 21.78
CA VAL A 136 9.93 -3.61 23.20
C VAL A 136 9.17 -2.50 23.93
N GLY A 137 7.96 -2.80 24.38
CA GLY A 137 6.96 -1.83 24.85
C GLY A 137 5.79 -1.68 23.86
N ASP A 138 5.17 -0.50 23.82
CA ASP A 138 4.06 -0.20 22.91
C ASP A 138 4.48 -0.06 21.43
N LYS A 139 3.52 -0.15 20.51
CA LYS A 139 3.76 -0.03 19.05
C LYS A 139 4.04 1.42 18.59
N SER A 140 4.13 2.38 19.52
CA SER A 140 4.40 3.79 19.19
C SER A 140 5.86 4.03 18.78
N GLY A 141 6.76 3.08 19.09
CA GLY A 141 8.20 3.22 18.88
C GLY A 141 8.92 4.05 19.96
N GLU A 142 8.21 4.53 20.99
CA GLU A 142 8.78 5.42 22.02
C GLU A 142 9.67 4.72 23.07
N ASN A 143 9.65 3.38 23.16
CA ASN A 143 10.26 2.65 24.29
C ASN A 143 11.63 2.00 23.99
N ALA A 144 11.72 1.04 23.06
CA ALA A 144 12.98 0.51 22.52
C ALA A 144 12.73 -0.35 21.27
N VAL A 145 13.71 -0.41 20.35
CA VAL A 145 13.65 -1.23 19.13
C VAL A 145 14.91 -2.08 19.03
N ILE A 146 14.76 -3.38 18.78
CA ILE A 146 15.87 -4.29 18.51
C ILE A 146 15.93 -4.57 17.02
N CYS A 147 17.03 -4.23 16.36
CA CYS A 147 17.26 -4.54 14.96
C CYS A 147 18.02 -5.87 14.82
N LEU A 148 17.53 -6.76 13.97
CA LEU A 148 18.10 -8.10 13.79
C LEU A 148 19.25 -8.14 12.74
N ASN A 149 19.66 -6.98 12.22
CA ASN A 149 20.84 -6.80 11.38
C ASN A 149 21.41 -5.36 11.43
N THR A 150 22.59 -5.13 10.83
CA THR A 150 23.24 -3.80 10.80
C THR A 150 22.58 -2.82 9.83
N ALA A 151 22.03 -3.29 8.70
CA ALA A 151 21.48 -2.44 7.64
C ALA A 151 20.17 -1.74 8.04
N GLY A 152 19.31 -2.39 8.85
CA GLY A 152 18.06 -1.78 9.31
C GLY A 152 18.24 -0.64 10.33
N ARG A 153 19.45 -0.48 10.90
CA ARG A 153 19.78 0.64 11.79
C ARG A 153 19.91 1.97 11.05
N GLU A 154 20.27 1.97 9.77
CA GLU A 154 20.30 3.22 8.98
C GLU A 154 18.89 3.81 8.82
N GLU A 155 17.86 2.95 8.77
CA GLU A 155 16.44 3.35 8.70
C GLU A 155 15.82 3.61 10.09
N LEU A 156 16.40 3.02 11.16
CA LEU A 156 15.97 3.16 12.55
C LEU A 156 17.17 3.47 13.48
N PRO A 157 17.68 4.71 13.49
CA PRO A 157 18.95 5.06 14.13
C PRO A 157 19.01 4.82 15.65
N ASN A 158 17.85 4.80 16.32
CA ASN A 158 17.70 4.54 17.76
C ASN A 158 17.60 3.04 18.11
N ALA A 159 17.64 2.13 17.13
CA ALA A 159 17.54 0.69 17.38
C ALA A 159 18.86 0.07 17.88
N VAL A 160 18.75 -0.92 18.76
CA VAL A 160 19.87 -1.72 19.25
C VAL A 160 20.12 -2.88 18.29
N ASN A 161 21.33 -2.94 17.73
CA ASN A 161 21.73 -4.04 16.87
C ASN A 161 22.00 -5.32 17.67
N ILE A 162 21.55 -6.43 17.11
CA ILE A 162 21.98 -7.75 17.54
C ILE A 162 23.49 -7.91 17.34
N ASN A 163 24.19 -8.47 18.34
CA ASN A 163 25.63 -8.70 18.27
C ASN A 163 25.98 -9.97 17.45
N GLY A 164 27.27 -10.24 17.27
CA GLY A 164 27.77 -11.42 16.55
C GLY A 164 27.32 -12.76 17.15
N ASP A 165 26.96 -12.78 18.43
CA ASP A 165 26.45 -13.95 19.16
C ASP A 165 24.92 -14.11 19.08
N LYS A 166 24.28 -13.28 18.25
CA LYS A 166 22.82 -13.20 18.08
C LYS A 166 22.09 -12.75 19.34
N GLU A 167 22.73 -11.93 20.16
CA GLU A 167 22.15 -11.38 21.38
C GLU A 167 21.92 -9.88 21.24
N ALA A 168 20.78 -9.41 21.69
CA ALA A 168 20.48 -7.99 21.84
C ALA A 168 20.00 -7.71 23.25
N THR A 169 20.50 -6.63 23.84
CA THR A 169 20.14 -6.20 25.19
C THR A 169 19.52 -4.82 25.14
N VAL A 170 18.32 -4.68 25.71
CA VAL A 170 17.62 -3.39 25.84
C VAL A 170 17.19 -3.16 27.28
N THR A 171 17.22 -1.92 27.72
CA THR A 171 16.74 -1.53 29.05
C THR A 171 15.57 -0.58 28.90
N VAL A 172 14.41 -0.98 29.43
CA VAL A 172 13.19 -0.17 29.45
C VAL A 172 12.87 0.28 30.87
N SER A 173 12.27 1.47 31.01
CA SER A 173 11.76 1.94 32.31
C SER A 173 10.39 1.33 32.60
N SER A 174 9.89 1.54 33.83
CA SER A 174 8.54 1.16 34.22
C SER A 174 7.43 1.80 33.38
N ALA A 175 7.72 2.84 32.60
CA ALA A 175 6.77 3.42 31.64
C ALA A 175 6.38 2.44 30.52
N ALA A 176 7.26 1.48 30.18
CA ALA A 176 6.98 0.43 29.20
C ALA A 176 6.24 -0.78 29.81
N PHE A 177 5.87 -0.73 31.09
CA PHE A 177 5.22 -1.83 31.78
C PHE A 177 3.70 -1.67 31.65
N GLU A 178 3.10 -2.46 30.78
CA GLU A 178 1.66 -2.50 30.59
C GLU A 178 1.07 -3.64 31.41
N ASP A 179 0.26 -3.30 32.41
CA ASP A 179 -0.44 -4.26 33.29
C ASP A 179 0.47 -5.34 33.91
N GLY A 180 1.72 -4.98 34.24
CA GLY A 180 2.71 -5.90 34.83
C GLY A 180 3.47 -6.75 33.79
N TYR A 181 3.44 -6.35 32.52
CA TYR A 181 4.17 -7.00 31.44
C TYR A 181 4.92 -6.01 30.56
N ILE A 182 5.96 -6.48 29.89
CA ILE A 182 6.66 -5.79 28.80
C ILE A 182 6.28 -6.49 27.50
N LEU A 183 5.72 -5.75 26.54
CA LEU A 183 5.28 -6.31 25.28
C LEU A 183 6.45 -6.41 24.29
N LEU A 184 6.54 -7.53 23.57
CA LEU A 184 7.45 -7.74 22.46
C LEU A 184 6.61 -7.93 21.20
N THR A 185 6.76 -7.00 20.25
CA THR A 185 6.03 -7.02 18.98
C THR A 185 7.01 -7.20 17.81
N PRO A 186 6.91 -8.30 17.05
CA PRO A 186 7.66 -8.50 15.80
C PRO A 186 7.23 -7.53 14.69
N ASP A 187 8.18 -6.98 13.93
CA ASP A 187 7.91 -6.10 12.78
C ASP A 187 9.01 -6.13 11.68
N THR A 188 8.77 -5.46 10.54
CA THR A 188 9.55 -5.46 9.30
C THR A 188 9.62 -4.07 8.64
N LEU A 189 10.72 -3.79 7.93
CA LEU A 189 10.86 -2.55 7.12
C LEU A 189 10.17 -2.71 5.75
N ALA A 190 10.06 -3.95 5.24
CA ALA A 190 9.38 -4.25 3.98
C ALA A 190 7.94 -4.75 4.22
N SER A 191 6.97 -4.23 3.45
CA SER A 191 5.59 -4.71 3.44
C SER A 191 5.52 -6.16 2.94
N GLY A 192 4.87 -7.05 3.71
CA GLY A 192 4.64 -8.44 3.32
C GLY A 192 5.65 -9.47 3.83
N ASP A 193 6.74 -9.07 4.50
CA ASP A 193 7.55 -10.02 5.28
C ASP A 193 6.84 -10.37 6.60
N SER A 194 6.99 -11.62 7.01
CA SER A 194 6.38 -12.22 8.21
C SER A 194 6.77 -11.57 9.54
N GLY A 195 7.87 -10.81 9.58
CA GLY A 195 8.42 -10.23 10.80
C GLY A 195 8.82 -11.24 11.87
N GLU A 196 9.05 -12.51 11.52
CA GLU A 196 9.22 -13.55 12.53
C GLU A 196 10.40 -13.30 13.48
N MET A 197 10.08 -13.14 14.76
CA MET A 197 10.98 -13.11 15.90
C MET A 197 11.16 -14.54 16.44
N LYS A 198 12.39 -15.01 16.68
CA LYS A 198 12.68 -16.35 17.24
C LYS A 198 13.68 -16.28 18.38
N ILE A 199 13.20 -16.35 19.62
CA ILE A 199 13.98 -16.18 20.85
C ILE A 199 14.39 -17.56 21.40
N LYS A 200 15.67 -17.89 21.38
CA LYS A 200 16.22 -19.10 22.02
C LYS A 200 16.32 -18.94 23.54
N ASN A 201 16.76 -17.78 23.98
CA ASN A 201 16.92 -17.47 25.40
C ASN A 201 16.46 -16.03 25.64
N LEU A 202 15.71 -15.82 26.72
CA LEU A 202 15.37 -14.51 27.23
C LEU A 202 15.87 -14.42 28.66
N LYS A 203 16.64 -13.39 28.98
CA LYS A 203 17.02 -13.03 30.34
C LYS A 203 16.44 -11.66 30.64
N LEU A 204 15.66 -11.56 31.70
CA LEU A 204 15.14 -10.33 32.26
C LEU A 204 15.88 -10.04 33.56
N VAL A 205 16.47 -8.86 33.68
CA VAL A 205 17.01 -8.34 34.94
C VAL A 205 16.15 -7.15 35.34
N GLU A 206 15.35 -7.34 36.36
CA GLU A 206 14.43 -6.36 36.92
C GLU A 206 15.18 -5.57 37.97
N SER A 207 15.13 -4.24 37.94
CA SER A 207 15.80 -3.39 38.92
C SER A 207 14.80 -2.48 39.62
N LYS A 208 14.99 -2.28 40.93
CA LYS A 208 14.29 -1.27 41.74
C LYS A 208 15.01 0.08 41.76
N ASP A 209 16.13 0.18 41.07
CA ASP A 209 16.90 1.41 40.89
C ASP A 209 17.22 1.62 39.39
N ASN A 210 17.16 2.87 38.91
CA ASN A 210 17.06 3.18 37.47
C ASN A 210 18.33 3.71 36.80
N GLY A 211 19.48 3.68 37.46
CA GLY A 211 20.73 4.12 36.83
C GLY A 211 22.00 3.99 37.67
N ASP A 212 21.92 4.16 38.98
CA ASP A 212 23.12 4.16 39.82
C ASP A 212 23.66 2.74 40.03
N ARG A 213 24.96 2.52 39.75
CA ARG A 213 25.57 1.19 39.87
C ARG A 213 27.02 1.24 40.29
N THR A 214 27.40 0.34 41.19
CA THR A 214 28.79 0.15 41.61
C THR A 214 29.24 -1.28 41.35
N TRP A 215 30.18 -1.46 40.42
CA TRP A 215 30.95 -2.69 40.28
C TRP A 215 32.13 -2.63 41.23
N ASN A 216 32.08 -3.41 42.30
CA ASN A 216 33.15 -3.51 43.27
C ASN A 216 34.02 -4.74 42.97
N PHE A 217 35.29 -4.53 42.67
CA PHE A 217 36.28 -5.57 42.40
C PHE A 217 37.31 -5.71 43.54
N ARG A 218 36.92 -5.37 44.78
CA ARG A 218 37.77 -5.53 45.97
C ARG A 218 37.58 -6.87 46.67
N LYS A 219 38.57 -7.25 47.50
CA LYS A 219 38.48 -8.45 48.36
C LYS A 219 37.17 -8.51 49.13
N GLY A 220 36.47 -9.65 48.99
CA GLY A 220 35.20 -9.91 49.66
C GLY A 220 33.96 -9.50 48.85
N SER A 221 34.14 -8.88 47.68
CA SER A 221 33.04 -8.63 46.74
C SER A 221 32.61 -9.91 46.03
N GLU A 222 31.32 -9.99 45.68
CA GLU A 222 30.71 -11.07 44.91
C GLU A 222 31.24 -11.17 43.47
N LEU A 223 31.85 -10.09 42.96
CA LEU A 223 32.46 -10.09 41.62
C LEU A 223 33.88 -10.66 41.62
N MET A 224 34.39 -11.12 42.76
CA MET A 224 35.77 -11.56 42.95
C MET A 224 35.86 -13.04 43.36
N GLY A 225 37.04 -13.63 43.21
CA GLY A 225 37.32 -15.00 43.67
C GLY A 225 36.57 -16.07 42.87
N SER A 226 35.87 -16.98 43.56
CA SER A 226 35.16 -18.12 42.92
C SER A 226 34.06 -17.70 41.95
N ASN A 227 33.53 -16.49 42.10
CA ASN A 227 32.47 -15.93 41.26
C ASN A 227 33.01 -14.99 40.17
N GLY A 228 34.32 -14.70 40.20
CA GLY A 228 34.99 -13.90 39.19
C GLY A 228 35.11 -14.61 37.84
N LYS A 229 35.41 -13.85 36.79
CA LYS A 229 35.66 -14.34 35.44
C LYS A 229 37.05 -13.93 34.94
N LEU A 230 37.66 -14.87 34.23
CA LEU A 230 38.83 -14.63 33.39
C LEU A 230 38.35 -14.49 31.93
N ILE A 231 38.60 -13.33 31.32
CA ILE A 231 38.27 -13.01 29.93
C ILE A 231 39.59 -12.61 29.25
N GLN A 232 40.03 -13.41 28.29
CA GLN A 232 41.29 -13.23 27.57
C GLN A 232 41.18 -13.82 26.16
N GLY A 233 41.61 -13.07 25.15
CA GLY A 233 41.52 -13.48 23.74
C GLY A 233 40.09 -13.50 23.19
N THR A 234 39.13 -12.93 23.92
CA THR A 234 37.70 -12.89 23.58
C THR A 234 37.03 -11.67 24.20
N THR A 235 35.82 -11.36 23.73
CA THR A 235 34.86 -10.55 24.46
C THR A 235 34.11 -11.41 25.49
N GLY A 236 33.61 -10.79 26.55
CA GLY A 236 32.76 -11.45 27.54
C GLY A 236 32.09 -10.44 28.46
N GLU A 237 31.24 -10.91 29.39
CA GLU A 237 30.47 -10.04 30.28
C GLU A 237 30.73 -10.35 31.76
N VAL A 238 30.89 -9.29 32.57
CA VAL A 238 31.00 -9.35 34.04
C VAL A 238 29.94 -8.46 34.67
N ASN A 239 28.85 -9.07 35.15
CA ASN A 239 27.75 -8.40 35.86
C ASN A 239 27.23 -7.13 35.16
N GLY A 240 26.96 -7.21 33.85
CA GLY A 240 26.49 -6.08 33.03
C GLY A 240 27.59 -5.21 32.41
N LEU A 241 28.87 -5.40 32.76
CA LEU A 241 29.98 -4.79 32.01
C LEU A 241 30.35 -5.67 30.83
N VAL A 242 30.36 -5.09 29.63
CA VAL A 242 30.92 -5.77 28.46
C VAL A 242 32.42 -5.53 28.45
N ILE A 243 33.17 -6.63 28.41
CA ILE A 243 34.62 -6.63 28.45
C ILE A 243 35.13 -7.12 27.10
N ASP A 244 35.79 -6.26 26.35
CA ASP A 244 36.58 -6.68 25.19
C ASP A 244 38.02 -6.91 25.63
N ALA A 245 38.41 -8.17 25.73
CA ALA A 245 39.80 -8.56 26.01
C ALA A 245 40.37 -9.38 24.84
N THR A 246 39.95 -9.09 23.61
CA THR A 246 40.49 -9.75 22.39
C THR A 246 42.00 -9.54 22.24
N THR A 247 42.50 -8.36 22.60
CA THR A 247 43.92 -8.01 22.55
C THR A 247 44.55 -7.80 23.93
N GLY A 248 43.80 -8.08 25.01
CA GLY A 248 44.23 -7.88 26.40
C GLY A 248 43.74 -8.97 27.35
N LYS A 249 43.63 -8.64 28.64
CA LYS A 249 43.16 -9.56 29.69
C LYS A 249 42.37 -8.83 30.77
N PHE A 250 41.21 -9.38 31.13
CA PHE A 250 40.46 -9.02 32.33
C PHE A 250 40.30 -10.25 33.23
N ASP A 251 40.70 -10.17 34.51
CA ASP A 251 40.68 -11.32 35.42
C ASP A 251 40.24 -10.92 36.83
N SER A 252 38.99 -11.25 37.14
CA SER A 252 38.37 -11.06 38.45
C SER A 252 38.36 -12.33 39.31
N THR A 253 38.93 -13.45 38.84
CA THR A 253 39.04 -14.69 39.65
C THR A 253 40.02 -14.56 40.82
N ARG A 254 40.75 -13.44 40.86
CA ARG A 254 41.71 -13.09 41.91
C ARG A 254 41.00 -12.73 43.21
N SER A 255 41.74 -12.68 44.31
CA SER A 255 41.19 -12.51 45.66
C SER A 255 41.07 -11.07 46.16
N ASP A 256 41.59 -10.07 45.44
CA ASP A 256 41.62 -8.68 45.93
C ASP A 256 41.37 -7.60 44.87
N TRP A 257 41.98 -7.67 43.68
CA TRP A 257 41.73 -6.71 42.61
C TRP A 257 41.50 -7.41 41.27
N ALA A 258 40.58 -6.89 40.46
CA ALA A 258 40.41 -7.37 39.10
C ALA A 258 41.60 -6.90 38.26
N GLN A 259 42.29 -7.84 37.62
CA GLN A 259 43.37 -7.53 36.70
C GLN A 259 42.76 -6.94 35.43
N PHE A 260 43.26 -5.79 34.99
CA PHE A 260 42.82 -5.08 33.80
C PHE A 260 44.06 -4.67 33.01
N ASN A 261 44.41 -5.50 32.03
CA ASN A 261 45.68 -5.42 31.32
C ASN A 261 45.54 -4.74 29.96
N THR A 262 46.67 -4.24 29.45
CA THR A 262 46.79 -3.51 28.19
C THR A 262 46.05 -4.23 27.06
N GLY A 263 45.24 -3.49 26.30
CA GLY A 263 44.41 -4.04 25.21
C GLY A 263 43.03 -4.56 25.65
N ALA A 264 42.72 -4.53 26.95
CA ALA A 264 41.37 -4.76 27.43
C ALA A 264 40.56 -3.45 27.45
N VAL A 265 39.28 -3.52 27.09
CA VAL A 265 38.31 -2.42 27.14
C VAL A 265 37.11 -2.87 27.98
N VAL A 266 36.76 -2.07 28.98
CA VAL A 266 35.51 -2.19 29.73
C VAL A 266 34.52 -1.19 29.15
N LYS A 267 33.44 -1.67 28.55
CA LYS A 267 32.33 -0.84 28.09
C LYS A 267 31.35 -0.64 29.24
N ILE A 268 31.35 0.57 29.80
CA ILE A 268 30.53 0.95 30.96
C ILE A 268 29.17 1.40 30.44
N PRO A 269 28.07 0.70 30.76
CA PRO A 269 26.74 1.12 30.32
C PRO A 269 26.33 2.44 31.00
N VAL A 270 25.84 3.39 30.22
CA VAL A 270 25.33 4.68 30.67
C VAL A 270 23.93 4.93 30.09
N LYS A 271 23.10 5.67 30.81
CA LYS A 271 21.70 5.92 30.42
C LYS A 271 21.36 7.41 30.59
N GLY A 272 21.94 8.25 29.74
CA GLY A 272 21.90 9.70 29.87
C GLY A 272 23.13 10.26 30.57
N SER A 273 23.09 11.55 30.94
CA SER A 273 24.21 12.22 31.61
C SER A 273 24.49 11.61 33.00
N CYS A 274 25.75 11.31 33.32
CA CYS A 274 26.15 10.66 34.57
C CYS A 274 27.59 10.98 35.00
N GLU A 275 27.89 10.80 36.29
CA GLU A 275 29.24 10.78 36.86
C GLU A 275 29.73 9.33 36.97
N ILE A 276 30.87 9.02 36.36
CA ILE A 276 31.54 7.73 36.42
C ILE A 276 32.77 7.86 37.31
N THR A 277 32.80 7.14 38.44
CA THR A 277 33.94 7.08 39.37
C THR A 277 34.71 5.77 39.20
N ILE A 278 35.97 5.85 38.82
CA ILE A 278 36.89 4.72 38.62
C ILE A 278 37.84 4.61 39.80
N GLY A 279 37.78 3.51 40.53
CA GLY A 279 38.75 3.14 41.56
C GLY A 279 39.84 2.25 40.98
N SER A 280 41.05 2.76 40.76
CA SER A 280 42.20 2.05 40.19
C SER A 280 43.32 1.83 41.22
N TYR A 281 44.16 0.82 41.01
CA TYR A 281 45.28 0.51 41.93
C TYR A 281 46.42 1.50 41.80
N LYS A 282 46.69 1.98 40.58
CA LYS A 282 47.66 3.03 40.27
C LYS A 282 47.09 3.97 39.23
N GLU A 283 47.57 5.20 39.26
CA GLU A 283 47.27 6.22 38.28
C GLU A 283 47.83 5.85 36.90
N LYS A 284 47.23 6.41 35.84
CA LYS A 284 47.70 6.33 34.44
C LYS A 284 47.74 4.92 33.86
N GLN A 285 46.87 4.03 34.31
CA GLN A 285 46.75 2.65 33.79
C GLN A 285 45.60 2.47 32.79
N ALA A 286 44.72 3.47 32.66
CA ALA A 286 43.57 3.43 31.76
C ALA A 286 43.20 4.84 31.26
N THR A 287 42.43 4.88 30.17
CA THR A 287 41.75 6.08 29.67
C THR A 287 40.25 5.82 29.58
N ILE A 288 39.42 6.81 29.91
CA ILE A 288 37.97 6.78 29.69
C ILE A 288 37.62 7.80 28.61
N GLU A 289 37.07 7.36 27.48
CA GLU A 289 36.84 8.21 26.27
C GLU A 289 38.09 9.02 25.87
N GLY A 290 39.27 8.40 25.94
CA GLY A 290 40.55 9.05 25.66
C GLY A 290 41.09 9.96 26.77
N THR A 291 40.34 10.21 27.85
CA THR A 291 40.79 10.97 29.02
C THR A 291 41.58 10.08 29.98
N GLU A 292 42.81 10.47 30.32
CA GLU A 292 43.68 9.71 31.24
C GLU A 292 43.09 9.61 32.66
N VAL A 293 43.02 8.39 33.21
CA VAL A 293 42.65 8.13 34.60
C VAL A 293 43.82 8.54 35.51
N GLY A 294 43.85 9.82 35.87
CA GLY A 294 45.00 10.48 36.50
C GLY A 294 45.14 10.28 38.02
N THR A 295 44.13 9.73 38.69
CA THR A 295 44.12 9.47 40.14
C THR A 295 43.63 8.06 40.44
N THR A 296 43.93 7.52 41.63
CA THR A 296 43.46 6.18 42.05
C THR A 296 41.96 6.12 42.32
N GLU A 297 41.32 7.27 42.50
CA GLU A 297 39.87 7.45 42.46
C GLU A 297 39.60 8.62 41.51
N PHE A 298 39.15 8.32 40.30
CA PHE A 298 39.01 9.28 39.21
C PHE A 298 37.55 9.42 38.82
N LYS A 299 37.07 10.67 38.74
CA LYS A 299 35.69 10.98 38.37
C LYS A 299 35.64 11.52 36.95
N TYR A 300 34.73 11.00 36.14
CA TYR A 300 34.51 11.39 34.77
C TYR A 300 33.03 11.76 34.59
N GLN A 301 32.77 12.95 34.06
CA GLN A 301 31.41 13.41 33.79
C GLN A 301 31.07 13.10 32.33
N TYR A 302 30.08 12.24 32.12
CA TYR A 302 29.56 11.89 30.80
C TYR A 302 28.28 12.69 30.53
N SER A 303 28.18 13.27 29.33
CA SER A 303 26.97 13.94 28.85
C SER A 303 26.67 13.45 27.44
N GLY A 304 25.57 12.72 27.28
CA GLY A 304 25.20 12.04 26.04
C GLY A 304 23.97 11.15 26.22
N ALA A 305 23.46 10.60 25.11
CA ALA A 305 22.36 9.65 25.12
C ALA A 305 22.73 8.32 25.78
N ALA A 306 21.75 7.45 26.02
CA ALA A 306 22.01 6.10 26.54
C ALA A 306 22.92 5.31 25.59
N GLY A 307 23.89 4.56 26.15
CA GLY A 307 24.91 3.86 25.38
C GLY A 307 25.99 3.23 26.25
N TYR A 308 27.23 3.22 25.74
CA TYR A 308 28.40 2.73 26.47
C TYR A 308 29.50 3.78 26.47
N VAL A 309 30.25 3.85 27.57
CA VAL A 309 31.46 4.64 27.73
C VAL A 309 32.64 3.69 27.85
N ASP A 310 33.65 3.84 27.00
CA ASP A 310 34.76 2.91 26.93
C ASP A 310 35.86 3.32 27.93
N LEU A 311 36.13 2.46 28.91
CA LEU A 311 37.31 2.50 29.75
C LEU A 311 38.36 1.53 29.17
N VAL A 312 39.47 2.05 28.67
CA VAL A 312 40.50 1.32 27.93
C VAL A 312 41.76 1.18 28.77
N ALA A 313 42.29 -0.03 28.94
CA ALA A 313 43.57 -0.26 29.62
C ALA A 313 44.74 0.18 28.73
N THR A 314 45.52 1.15 29.21
CA THR A 314 46.71 1.65 28.51
C THR A 314 48.01 1.03 29.03
N ALA A 315 47.96 0.38 30.20
CA ALA A 315 49.06 -0.40 30.76
C ALA A 315 48.50 -1.55 31.62
N ASP A 316 49.35 -2.55 31.91
CA ASP A 316 48.96 -3.66 32.78
C ASP A 316 48.67 -3.17 34.21
N GLY A 317 47.44 -3.35 34.66
CA GLY A 317 46.94 -2.74 35.89
C GLY A 317 45.84 -3.52 36.58
N TYR A 318 45.27 -2.86 37.58
CA TYR A 318 44.24 -3.42 38.43
C TYR A 318 43.14 -2.39 38.71
N ILE A 319 41.89 -2.82 38.60
CA ILE A 319 40.71 -2.01 38.89
C ILE A 319 39.97 -2.58 40.09
N GLY A 320 39.55 -1.68 40.97
CA GLY A 320 38.97 -1.98 42.28
C GLY A 320 37.52 -1.58 42.36
N SER A 321 37.10 -0.56 41.62
CA SER A 321 35.67 -0.26 41.44
C SER A 321 35.40 0.55 40.19
N ILE A 322 34.17 0.44 39.68
CA ILE A 322 33.56 1.36 38.74
C ILE A 322 32.22 1.74 39.37
N GLU A 323 31.97 3.01 39.63
CA GLU A 323 30.68 3.53 40.09
C GLU A 323 30.12 4.45 39.01
N VAL A 324 28.85 4.31 38.67
CA VAL A 324 28.10 5.22 37.81
C VAL A 324 27.00 5.82 38.67
N LYS A 325 26.94 7.15 38.72
CA LYS A 325 25.87 7.92 39.35
C LYS A 325 25.22 8.80 38.33
N HIS A 326 23.95 8.57 38.02
CA HIS A 326 23.23 9.38 37.05
C HIS A 326 23.02 10.78 37.58
N ILE A 327 23.24 11.76 36.71
CA ILE A 327 22.85 13.13 36.97
C ILE A 327 21.40 13.20 36.50
N ALA A 328 20.45 13.43 37.40
CA ALA A 328 19.07 13.64 37.01
C ALA A 328 19.02 14.70 35.90
N GLU A 329 18.47 14.35 34.73
CA GLU A 329 18.14 15.37 33.73
C GLU A 329 17.12 16.29 34.41
N PRO A 330 17.33 17.62 34.37
CA PRO A 330 16.31 18.53 34.89
C PRO A 330 15.03 18.26 34.10
N GLU A 331 13.91 18.06 34.80
CA GLU A 331 12.60 18.05 34.16
C GLU A 331 12.53 19.30 33.28
N ALA A 332 12.20 19.12 31.99
CA ALA A 332 12.01 20.25 31.12
C ALA A 332 10.98 21.16 31.78
N ASN A 333 11.34 22.41 32.02
CA ASN A 333 10.43 23.35 32.65
C ASN A 333 9.34 23.67 31.63
N VAL A 334 8.17 23.05 31.75
CA VAL A 334 7.05 23.26 30.83
C VAL A 334 6.15 24.35 31.38
N GLU A 335 6.11 25.49 30.71
CA GLU A 335 5.26 26.61 31.07
C GLU A 335 4.14 26.76 30.05
N ASN A 336 2.89 26.61 30.51
CA ASN A 336 1.71 27.03 29.73
C ASN A 336 1.71 28.56 29.66
N PHE A 337 1.45 29.12 28.49
CA PHE A 337 1.44 30.57 28.33
C PHE A 337 0.33 31.04 27.39
N THR A 338 -0.06 32.30 27.59
CA THR A 338 -0.78 33.11 26.60
C THR A 338 0.01 34.39 26.41
N PHE A 339 0.65 34.53 25.26
CA PHE A 339 1.42 35.69 24.84
C PHE A 339 0.50 36.62 24.07
N VAL A 340 0.12 37.75 24.67
CA VAL A 340 -0.72 38.78 24.03
C VAL A 340 0.18 39.93 23.61
N MET A 341 0.17 40.28 22.32
CA MET A 341 1.09 41.30 21.77
C MET A 341 0.93 42.67 22.48
N ASP A 342 -0.29 43.09 22.79
CA ASP A 342 -0.56 44.34 23.52
C ASP A 342 0.11 44.41 24.89
N GLU A 343 0.20 43.30 25.60
CA GLU A 343 0.81 43.22 26.92
C GLU A 343 2.33 43.33 26.87
N HIS A 344 2.92 43.07 25.70
CA HIS A 344 4.35 43.15 25.43
C HIS A 344 4.77 44.37 24.60
N ALA A 345 3.81 45.23 24.22
CA ALA A 345 4.06 46.41 23.41
C ALA A 345 4.55 47.59 24.27
N VAL A 346 5.61 48.26 23.81
CA VAL A 346 6.05 49.57 24.35
C VAL A 346 5.92 50.59 23.23
N ASP A 347 5.14 51.65 23.46
CA ASP A 347 4.81 52.67 22.45
C ASP A 347 4.25 52.07 21.12
N GLY A 348 3.46 51.00 21.23
CA GLY A 348 2.86 50.31 20.08
C GLY A 348 3.83 49.41 19.30
N VAL A 349 4.97 49.04 19.89
CA VAL A 349 5.98 48.17 19.29
C VAL A 349 6.26 46.94 20.17
N VAL A 350 6.16 45.75 19.59
CA VAL A 350 6.59 44.47 20.18
C VAL A 350 7.92 44.08 19.55
N LYS A 351 8.86 43.62 20.39
CA LYS A 351 10.21 43.29 19.90
C LYS A 351 10.23 41.98 19.10
N THR A 352 11.12 41.88 18.12
CA THR A 352 11.49 40.58 17.51
C THR A 352 12.54 39.88 18.35
N GLY A 353 12.62 38.56 18.19
CA GLY A 353 13.56 37.70 18.90
C GLY A 353 12.85 36.60 19.69
N GLU A 354 13.64 35.92 20.52
CA GLU A 354 13.19 34.79 21.32
C GLU A 354 12.46 35.21 22.60
N TYR A 355 11.32 34.57 22.85
CA TYR A 355 10.55 34.63 24.07
C TYR A 355 10.51 33.22 24.67
N LYS A 356 11.06 33.07 25.87
CA LYS A 356 11.17 31.78 26.56
C LYS A 356 10.03 31.61 27.57
N PHE A 357 9.42 30.44 27.55
CA PHE A 357 8.38 30.00 28.49
C PHE A 357 8.78 28.64 29.01
N GLY A 358 9.39 28.62 30.19
CA GLY A 358 10.27 27.54 30.61
C GLY A 358 11.29 27.18 29.53
N ASP A 359 11.30 25.93 29.08
CA ASP A 359 12.18 25.43 28.02
C ASP A 359 11.55 25.52 26.62
N SER A 360 10.28 25.94 26.52
CA SER A 360 9.65 26.22 25.22
C SER A 360 10.10 27.60 24.72
N THR A 361 10.31 27.73 23.42
CA THR A 361 10.74 28.99 22.81
C THR A 361 9.76 29.41 21.71
N LEU A 362 9.20 30.61 21.85
CA LEU A 362 8.46 31.32 20.80
C LEU A 362 9.37 32.40 20.22
N THR A 363 9.66 32.36 18.92
CA THR A 363 10.50 33.36 18.26
C THR A 363 9.66 34.19 17.31
N LEU A 364 9.67 35.51 17.52
CA LEU A 364 9.02 36.46 16.62
C LEU A 364 10.01 36.95 15.57
N GLY A 365 9.78 36.57 14.31
CA GLY A 365 10.61 36.94 13.17
C GLY A 365 10.28 38.33 12.59
N GLY A 366 11.33 39.06 12.20
CA GLY A 366 11.23 40.33 11.48
C GLY A 366 11.81 40.24 10.07
N GLN A 367 11.55 41.25 9.26
CA GLN A 367 12.20 41.44 7.96
C GLN A 367 13.50 42.26 8.12
N THR A 368 14.56 41.89 7.40
CA THR A 368 15.76 42.74 7.27
C THR A 368 15.47 43.93 6.36
N VAL A 369 15.56 45.16 6.90
CA VAL A 369 15.44 46.41 6.15
C VAL A 369 16.65 47.28 6.47
N GLY A 370 17.51 47.54 5.47
CA GLY A 370 18.72 48.35 5.66
C GLY A 370 19.74 47.75 6.64
N GLY A 371 19.78 46.42 6.78
CA GLY A 371 20.66 45.73 7.73
C GLY A 371 20.13 45.67 9.17
N VAL A 372 18.89 46.12 9.42
CA VAL A 372 18.24 46.09 10.73
C VAL A 372 16.98 45.23 10.67
N ILE A 373 16.76 44.40 11.70
CA ILE A 373 15.56 43.58 11.84
C ILE A 373 14.39 44.45 12.29
N THR A 374 13.33 44.46 11.49
CA THR A 374 12.10 45.19 11.78
C THR A 374 11.36 44.61 12.98
N GLN A 375 10.79 45.48 13.82
CA GLN A 375 10.01 45.11 15.00
C GLN A 375 8.51 45.03 14.65
N TYR A 376 7.72 44.32 15.47
CA TYR A 376 6.27 44.24 15.29
C TYR A 376 5.61 45.55 15.70
N THR A 377 4.87 46.18 14.78
CA THR A 377 4.18 47.47 15.03
C THR A 377 2.67 47.30 15.03
N VAL A 378 2.00 48.00 15.95
CA VAL A 378 0.55 47.94 16.15
C VAL A 378 -0.22 48.38 14.89
N LYS A 379 -1.36 47.73 14.64
CA LYS A 379 -2.37 48.13 13.65
C LYS A 379 -3.72 48.32 14.35
N PRO A 380 -4.04 49.56 14.77
CA PRO A 380 -5.22 49.83 15.59
C PRO A 380 -6.57 49.48 14.95
N ASP A 381 -6.60 49.31 13.62
CA ASP A 381 -7.78 48.90 12.84
C ASP A 381 -7.95 47.38 12.76
N LYS A 382 -7.03 46.61 13.34
CA LYS A 382 -7.02 45.14 13.31
C LYS A 382 -7.17 44.63 14.73
N LYS A 383 -8.37 44.11 15.03
CA LYS A 383 -8.74 43.60 16.35
C LYS A 383 -8.90 42.08 16.34
N VAL A 384 -8.53 41.44 17.45
CA VAL A 384 -8.73 40.00 17.70
C VAL A 384 -9.14 39.80 19.16
N THR A 385 -10.13 38.95 19.41
CA THR A 385 -10.56 38.62 20.78
C THR A 385 -9.74 37.47 21.34
N ILE A 386 -9.08 37.67 22.48
CA ILE A 386 -8.34 36.64 23.23
C ILE A 386 -8.94 36.57 24.63
N ASN A 387 -9.35 35.38 25.08
CA ASN A 387 -9.97 35.15 26.40
C ASN A 387 -11.15 36.10 26.72
N GLY A 388 -11.94 36.49 25.70
CA GLY A 388 -13.10 37.36 25.84
C GLY A 388 -12.79 38.87 25.86
N VAL A 389 -11.53 39.27 25.69
CA VAL A 389 -11.07 40.67 25.64
C VAL A 389 -10.54 40.99 24.24
N GLU A 390 -10.81 42.20 23.73
CA GLU A 390 -10.38 42.62 22.39
C GLU A 390 -8.99 43.27 22.43
N HIS A 391 -8.09 42.80 21.58
CA HIS A 391 -6.68 43.23 21.48
C HIS A 391 -6.32 43.71 20.08
N ASP A 392 -5.34 44.62 19.97
CA ASP A 392 -4.76 45.05 18.70
C ASP A 392 -3.85 43.97 18.10
N ALA A 393 -3.76 43.94 16.76
CA ALA A 393 -2.88 43.04 16.02
C ALA A 393 -1.66 43.78 15.46
N TYR A 394 -0.55 43.05 15.30
CA TYR A 394 0.78 43.59 15.02
C TYR A 394 1.41 42.94 13.79
N THR A 395 2.29 43.66 13.10
CA THR A 395 3.08 43.12 11.98
C THR A 395 4.49 43.71 11.96
N SER A 396 5.49 42.89 11.60
CA SER A 396 6.86 43.34 11.38
C SER A 396 7.15 43.76 9.94
N GLY A 397 6.20 43.60 9.01
CA GLY A 397 6.37 44.03 7.62
C GLY A 397 5.90 42.99 6.61
N LYS A 398 6.71 42.72 5.59
CA LYS A 398 6.35 41.75 4.55
C LYS A 398 6.46 40.32 5.09
N ARG A 399 5.63 39.42 4.56
CA ARG A 399 5.74 37.98 4.83
C ARG A 399 7.07 37.42 4.32
N HIS A 400 7.38 36.19 4.74
CA HIS A 400 8.49 35.41 4.19
C HIS A 400 8.35 35.24 2.67
N ALA A 401 9.47 35.34 1.93
CA ALA A 401 9.47 35.22 0.46
C ALA A 401 8.84 33.90 0.01
N ASP A 402 9.28 32.81 0.63
CA ASP A 402 8.77 31.45 0.40
C ASP A 402 7.64 31.04 1.34
N ALA A 403 6.83 31.97 1.86
CA ALA A 403 5.80 31.63 2.87
C ALA A 403 4.79 30.55 2.40
N ASN A 404 4.59 30.41 1.09
CA ASN A 404 3.80 29.31 0.51
C ASN A 404 4.50 27.95 0.68
N ASN A 405 5.83 27.88 0.68
CA ASN A 405 6.56 26.64 0.87
C ASN A 405 7.97 26.90 1.43
N ILE A 406 8.07 27.11 2.74
CA ILE A 406 9.35 27.42 3.40
C ILE A 406 10.21 26.15 3.41
N PRO A 407 11.38 26.12 2.75
CA PRO A 407 12.16 24.89 2.57
C PRO A 407 13.07 24.56 3.76
N ASN A 408 13.55 25.59 4.47
CA ASN A 408 14.47 25.48 5.60
C ASN A 408 13.95 26.28 6.79
N LEU A 409 14.41 25.97 8.01
CA LEU A 409 14.08 26.78 9.19
C LEU A 409 14.46 28.25 8.95
N PRO A 410 13.50 29.18 9.08
CA PRO A 410 13.77 30.59 8.84
C PRO A 410 14.64 31.18 9.96
N GLY A 411 15.59 32.03 9.58
CA GLY A 411 16.42 32.82 10.48
C GLY A 411 15.82 34.20 10.79
N GLU A 412 16.51 34.94 11.65
CA GLU A 412 16.18 36.35 11.87
C GLU A 412 16.35 37.16 10.57
N GLY A 413 15.31 37.88 10.16
CA GLY A 413 15.35 38.73 8.97
C GLY A 413 14.55 38.21 7.78
N ASP A 414 14.07 36.97 7.86
CA ASP A 414 13.40 36.30 6.74
C ASP A 414 11.94 36.72 6.54
N GLY A 415 11.40 37.62 7.37
CA GLY A 415 10.09 38.24 7.19
C GLY A 415 9.17 38.11 8.41
N CYS A 416 7.94 38.59 8.27
CA CYS A 416 6.90 38.54 9.29
C CYS A 416 6.36 37.10 9.44
N LEU A 417 6.84 36.40 10.46
CA LEU A 417 6.47 35.04 10.86
C LEU A 417 6.76 34.81 12.35
N ALA A 418 6.25 33.72 12.90
CA ALA A 418 6.69 33.23 14.21
C ALA A 418 7.10 31.76 14.13
N THR A 419 8.09 31.37 14.94
CA THR A 419 8.44 29.95 15.14
C THR A 419 8.19 29.55 16.58
N PHE A 420 7.84 28.29 16.79
CA PHE A 420 7.66 27.72 18.12
C PHE A 420 8.32 26.36 18.24
N THR A 421 9.15 26.21 19.27
CA THR A 421 9.79 24.95 19.67
C THR A 421 9.28 24.58 21.05
N PRO A 422 8.42 23.54 21.18
CA PRO A 422 7.82 23.16 22.45
C PRO A 422 8.76 22.31 23.31
N ALA A 423 8.66 22.46 24.63
CA ALA A 423 9.28 21.57 25.61
C ALA A 423 8.48 20.27 25.84
N ALA A 424 7.16 20.29 25.62
CA ALA A 424 6.27 19.14 25.80
C ALA A 424 5.24 18.99 24.66
N LYS A 425 4.57 17.84 24.58
CA LYS A 425 3.41 17.69 23.70
C LYS A 425 2.31 18.63 24.17
N GLY A 426 1.58 19.27 23.25
CA GLY A 426 0.51 20.20 23.62
C GLY A 426 -0.20 20.80 22.41
N MET A 427 -1.03 21.81 22.69
CA MET A 427 -1.78 22.58 21.71
C MET A 427 -1.24 24.01 21.64
N MET A 428 -0.83 24.45 20.45
CA MET A 428 -0.50 25.83 20.14
C MET A 428 -1.70 26.48 19.44
N THR A 429 -2.11 27.66 19.91
CA THR A 429 -3.15 28.50 19.30
C THR A 429 -2.54 29.82 18.86
N VAL A 430 -2.77 30.20 17.61
CA VAL A 430 -2.33 31.47 17.03
C VAL A 430 -3.53 32.37 16.89
N TYR A 431 -3.47 33.57 17.45
CA TYR A 431 -4.49 34.61 17.33
C TYR A 431 -4.03 35.64 16.31
N TYR A 432 -4.80 35.83 15.24
CA TYR A 432 -4.40 36.67 14.12
C TYR A 432 -5.60 37.32 13.42
N ASN A 433 -5.34 38.39 12.68
CA ASN A 433 -6.31 39.07 11.82
C ASN A 433 -5.76 39.06 10.40
N SER A 434 -6.49 38.48 9.46
CA SER A 434 -6.07 38.37 8.06
C SER A 434 -7.25 38.03 7.15
N THR A 435 -7.14 38.44 5.88
CA THR A 435 -8.04 38.01 4.80
C THR A 435 -7.61 36.69 4.15
N SER A 436 -6.44 36.17 4.51
CA SER A 436 -5.85 34.91 4.03
C SER A 436 -5.78 33.86 5.15
N PHE A 437 -5.54 32.60 4.80
CA PHE A 437 -5.34 31.51 5.77
C PHE A 437 -3.92 31.48 6.36
N LEU A 438 -3.80 30.85 7.54
CA LEU A 438 -2.54 30.56 8.22
C LEU A 438 -2.01 29.21 7.75
N ARG A 439 -0.71 29.14 7.43
CA ARG A 439 0.01 27.88 7.15
C ARG A 439 1.04 27.63 8.23
N VAL A 440 1.07 26.41 8.75
CA VAL A 440 2.03 25.97 9.76
C VAL A 440 2.93 24.91 9.14
N HIS A 441 4.21 25.22 8.99
CA HIS A 441 5.21 24.25 8.51
C HIS A 441 5.86 23.55 9.71
N THR A 442 6.14 22.26 9.57
CA THR A 442 6.77 21.45 10.63
C THR A 442 8.17 21.04 10.22
N PHE A 443 9.13 21.23 11.13
CA PHE A 443 10.53 20.86 10.97
C PHE A 443 10.98 19.94 12.11
N ASN A 444 11.85 18.98 11.80
CA ASN A 444 12.49 18.11 12.78
C ASN A 444 13.63 18.83 13.52
N ALA A 445 14.14 18.22 14.59
CA ALA A 445 15.24 18.76 15.40
C ALA A 445 16.53 19.01 14.59
N ASP A 446 16.74 18.24 13.52
CA ASP A 446 17.88 18.40 12.60
C ASP A 446 17.66 19.48 11.53
N GLY A 447 16.49 20.14 11.54
CA GLY A 447 16.13 21.20 10.59
C GLY A 447 15.52 20.70 9.28
N THR A 448 15.30 19.38 9.11
CA THR A 448 14.62 18.84 7.93
C THR A 448 13.11 19.12 7.97
N LYS A 449 12.53 19.45 6.80
CA LYS A 449 11.09 19.73 6.68
C LYS A 449 10.28 18.43 6.62
N GLU A 450 9.26 18.33 7.47
CA GLU A 450 8.33 17.19 7.48
C GLU A 450 7.09 17.46 6.62
N GLY A 451 6.53 18.67 6.68
CA GLY A 451 5.30 19.01 5.95
C GLY A 451 4.69 20.35 6.36
N PHE A 452 3.42 20.57 6.02
CA PHE A 452 2.66 21.74 6.47
C PHE A 452 1.15 21.44 6.59
N VAL A 453 0.45 22.25 7.37
CA VAL A 453 -1.03 22.27 7.49
C VAL A 453 -1.58 23.67 7.28
N ASP A 454 -2.79 23.77 6.76
CA ASP A 454 -3.48 25.03 6.48
C ASP A 454 -4.72 25.20 7.35
N SER A 455 -4.96 26.43 7.79
CA SER A 455 -6.24 26.82 8.36
C SER A 455 -7.28 27.10 7.28
N GLU A 456 -8.56 27.14 7.66
CA GLU A 456 -9.59 27.75 6.81
C GLU A 456 -9.37 29.27 6.67
N THR A 457 -9.96 29.87 5.65
CA THR A 457 -9.92 31.33 5.45
C THR A 457 -10.92 32.06 6.35
N GLY A 458 -10.54 33.23 6.87
CA GLY A 458 -11.43 34.10 7.65
C GLY A 458 -11.51 33.79 9.15
N LEU A 459 -10.66 32.88 9.64
CA LEU A 459 -10.50 32.62 11.07
C LEU A 459 -9.70 33.73 11.75
N THR A 460 -10.01 33.99 13.02
CA THR A 460 -9.25 34.90 13.89
C THR A 460 -8.36 34.18 14.90
N SER A 461 -8.47 32.85 14.96
CA SER A 461 -7.59 31.98 15.72
C SER A 461 -7.47 30.61 15.04
N TYR A 462 -6.31 29.97 15.16
CA TYR A 462 -6.10 28.59 14.68
C TYR A 462 -5.26 27.81 15.68
N SER A 463 -5.74 26.62 16.04
CA SER A 463 -5.08 25.72 17.00
C SER A 463 -4.52 24.50 16.30
N PHE A 464 -3.31 24.08 16.65
CA PHE A 464 -2.64 22.90 16.10
C PHE A 464 -1.75 22.23 17.14
N LYS A 465 -1.48 20.93 16.93
CA LYS A 465 -0.66 20.12 17.84
C LYS A 465 0.82 20.39 17.68
N VAL A 466 1.52 20.42 18.80
CA VAL A 466 2.98 20.57 18.86
C VAL A 466 3.61 19.44 19.68
N VAL A 467 4.79 18.97 19.27
CA VAL A 467 5.54 17.91 19.98
C VAL A 467 7.02 18.29 20.15
N PRO A 468 7.69 17.85 21.23
CA PRO A 468 9.10 18.14 21.48
C PRO A 468 10.01 17.61 20.36
N GLY A 469 11.15 18.25 20.16
CA GLY A 469 12.08 17.90 19.09
C GLY A 469 11.61 18.32 17.69
N LYS A 470 10.55 19.14 17.60
CA LYS A 470 10.10 19.76 16.36
C LYS A 470 10.04 21.28 16.50
N THR A 471 10.09 21.96 15.37
CA THR A 471 9.90 23.42 15.28
C THR A 471 8.79 23.74 14.30
N TYR A 472 7.85 24.57 14.75
CA TYR A 472 6.65 24.93 14.00
C TYR A 472 6.76 26.36 13.49
N VAL A 473 6.70 26.55 12.17
CA VAL A 473 6.83 27.85 11.53
C VAL A 473 5.44 28.32 11.07
N MET A 474 4.95 29.36 11.72
CA MET A 474 3.62 29.95 11.50
C MET A 474 3.75 31.10 10.50
N SER A 475 3.24 30.90 9.29
CA SER A 475 3.38 31.84 8.16
C SER A 475 2.09 31.96 7.33
N THR A 476 2.13 32.78 6.27
CA THR A 476 0.95 33.22 5.51
C THR A 476 0.97 32.76 4.06
N THR A 477 -0.20 32.59 3.46
CA THR A 477 -0.32 32.23 2.04
C THR A 477 -1.07 33.29 1.23
N GLY A 478 -0.70 33.45 -0.04
CA GLY A 478 -1.29 34.44 -0.97
C GLY A 478 -0.40 35.64 -1.31
N LYS A 479 -0.82 36.46 -2.29
CA LYS A 479 -0.02 37.60 -2.84
C LYS A 479 -0.06 38.88 -1.99
N THR A 480 -0.84 38.93 -0.91
CA THR A 480 -1.10 40.14 -0.11
C THR A 480 -0.41 40.08 1.26
N ASN A 481 0.31 41.14 1.67
CA ASN A 481 1.01 41.24 2.96
C ASN A 481 0.07 41.54 4.14
N ASN A 482 -1.05 40.82 4.28
CA ASN A 482 -2.20 41.22 5.10
C ASN A 482 -2.33 40.46 6.43
N MET A 483 -1.24 39.95 7.02
CA MET A 483 -1.31 39.21 8.29
C MET A 483 -0.86 40.06 9.47
N PHE A 484 -1.69 40.08 10.50
CA PHE A 484 -1.46 40.79 11.74
C PHE A 484 -1.66 39.82 12.90
N TYR A 485 -0.65 39.61 13.73
CA TYR A 485 -0.70 38.69 14.87
C TYR A 485 -1.11 39.44 16.13
N ALA A 486 -2.07 38.93 16.88
CA ALA A 486 -2.51 39.48 18.16
C ALA A 486 -1.95 38.70 19.36
N GLY A 487 -1.62 37.41 19.18
CA GLY A 487 -1.02 36.61 20.24
C GLY A 487 -0.85 35.13 19.92
N TYR A 488 -0.31 34.40 20.88
CA TYR A 488 -0.05 32.96 20.82
C TYR A 488 -0.41 32.34 22.18
N SER A 489 -0.94 31.12 22.20
CA SER A 489 -1.16 30.40 23.45
C SER A 489 -0.73 28.96 23.31
N TYR A 490 0.05 28.48 24.28
CA TYR A 490 0.48 27.09 24.35
C TYR A 490 -0.03 26.47 25.65
N VAL A 491 -0.67 25.31 25.50
CA VAL A 491 -1.14 24.49 26.62
C VAL A 491 -0.57 23.09 26.42
N ALA A 492 0.27 22.64 27.35
CA ALA A 492 0.81 21.30 27.35
C ALA A 492 -0.28 20.24 27.62
N ASP A 493 -0.16 19.10 26.95
CA ASP A 493 -1.08 17.97 27.07
C ASP A 493 -1.05 17.40 28.50
N GLU A 494 -2.16 17.57 29.24
CA GLU A 494 -2.35 16.94 30.56
C GLU A 494 -3.19 15.67 30.39
N LYS A 495 -2.56 14.49 30.52
CA LYS A 495 -3.28 13.20 30.54
C LYS A 495 -3.96 13.03 31.90
N ILE A 496 -5.28 12.90 31.90
CA ILE A 496 -6.07 12.62 33.10
C ILE A 496 -6.84 11.31 32.97
N THR A 497 -7.13 10.68 34.11
CA THR A 497 -7.98 9.48 34.14
C THR A 497 -9.42 9.89 34.43
N VAL A 498 -10.30 9.64 33.47
CA VAL A 498 -11.71 10.02 33.49
C VAL A 498 -12.56 8.79 33.73
N PRO A 499 -13.39 8.72 34.79
CA PRO A 499 -14.33 7.62 34.97
C PRO A 499 -15.36 7.58 33.82
N VAL A 500 -15.69 6.39 33.31
CA VAL A 500 -16.67 6.22 32.24
C VAL A 500 -17.74 5.22 32.63
N THR A 501 -18.99 5.59 32.40
CA THR A 501 -20.17 4.74 32.55
C THR A 501 -20.91 4.65 31.22
N VAL A 502 -21.27 3.45 30.80
CA VAL A 502 -22.18 3.26 29.66
C VAL A 502 -23.54 2.80 30.18
N ASN A 503 -24.56 3.63 29.97
CA ASN A 503 -25.95 3.33 30.29
C ASN A 503 -26.61 2.66 29.09
N ASN A 504 -26.99 1.41 29.29
CA ASN A 504 -27.55 0.59 28.24
C ASN A 504 -29.07 0.75 28.18
N ILE A 505 -29.58 1.02 26.98
CA ILE A 505 -30.98 0.86 26.60
C ILE A 505 -30.96 -0.22 25.52
N ASP A 506 -31.25 -1.46 25.92
CA ASP A 506 -31.48 -2.65 25.08
C ASP A 506 -30.32 -3.22 24.20
N ALA A 507 -29.14 -2.59 24.10
CA ALA A 507 -28.01 -3.06 23.27
C ALA A 507 -26.70 -3.28 24.07
N THR A 508 -26.26 -4.53 24.22
CA THR A 508 -25.05 -4.86 25.02
C THR A 508 -23.79 -4.71 24.18
N ILE A 509 -22.84 -3.86 24.62
CA ILE A 509 -21.48 -3.81 24.02
C ILE A 509 -20.87 -5.23 24.04
N GLY A 510 -20.20 -5.63 22.95
CA GLY A 510 -19.47 -6.91 22.91
C GLY A 510 -20.18 -8.09 22.22
N SER A 511 -21.40 -7.92 21.70
CA SER A 511 -22.05 -8.91 20.81
C SER A 511 -21.78 -8.65 19.31
N GLY A 512 -20.96 -7.66 18.98
CA GLY A 512 -20.75 -7.13 17.63
C GLY A 512 -20.73 -5.59 17.63
N LEU A 513 -21.52 -4.98 18.52
CA LEU A 513 -21.50 -3.55 18.81
C LEU A 513 -20.19 -3.12 19.48
N ARG A 514 -19.53 -2.14 18.88
CA ARG A 514 -18.34 -1.43 19.36
C ARG A 514 -18.64 0.05 19.37
N LEU A 515 -18.15 0.73 20.40
CA LEU A 515 -18.17 2.18 20.45
C LEU A 515 -16.75 2.69 20.34
N SER A 516 -16.62 3.84 19.72
CA SER A 516 -15.36 4.51 19.56
C SER A 516 -15.40 5.94 20.04
N LEU A 517 -14.27 6.37 20.61
CA LEU A 517 -14.01 7.77 20.90
C LEU A 517 -12.84 8.25 20.04
N VAL A 518 -13.06 9.32 19.30
CA VAL A 518 -12.03 10.00 18.52
C VAL A 518 -11.93 11.42 19.03
N ASP A 519 -10.70 11.90 19.24
CA ASP A 519 -10.47 13.31 19.55
C ASP A 519 -10.85 14.16 18.33
N ASP A 520 -11.87 15.01 18.48
CA ASP A 520 -12.48 15.80 17.41
C ASP A 520 -11.53 16.91 16.92
N GLN A 521 -10.52 17.28 17.71
CA GLN A 521 -9.52 18.30 17.38
C GLN A 521 -8.23 17.68 16.81
N LEU A 522 -7.86 16.48 17.26
CA LEU A 522 -6.62 15.82 16.87
C LEU A 522 -6.79 14.75 15.78
N GLY A 523 -8.03 14.31 15.47
CA GLY A 523 -8.29 13.23 14.50
C GLY A 523 -7.55 11.92 14.82
N GLY A 524 -7.17 11.71 16.09
CA GLY A 524 -6.24 10.69 16.54
C GLY A 524 -6.85 9.28 16.70
N ASP A 525 -6.05 8.38 17.28
CA ASP A 525 -6.39 6.95 17.44
C ASP A 525 -7.78 6.72 18.04
N GLU A 526 -8.51 5.80 17.40
CA GLU A 526 -9.85 5.41 17.82
C GLU A 526 -9.78 4.63 19.15
N ILE A 527 -10.26 5.25 20.24
CA ILE A 527 -10.34 4.58 21.54
C ILE A 527 -11.57 3.68 21.53
N SER A 528 -11.34 2.38 21.40
CA SER A 528 -12.40 1.37 21.47
C SER A 528 -12.88 1.16 22.91
N LEU A 529 -14.18 1.25 23.13
CA LEU A 529 -14.81 0.91 24.41
C LEU A 529 -15.23 -0.56 24.46
N SER A 530 -15.08 -1.17 25.63
CA SER A 530 -15.57 -2.52 25.91
C SER A 530 -16.51 -2.54 27.13
N THR A 531 -17.11 -3.69 27.42
CA THR A 531 -17.97 -3.89 28.61
C THR A 531 -17.24 -3.74 29.93
N THR A 532 -15.90 -3.84 29.93
CA THR A 532 -15.08 -3.76 31.13
C THR A 532 -14.46 -2.38 31.34
N THR A 533 -14.56 -1.46 30.37
CA THR A 533 -14.03 -0.10 30.50
C THR A 533 -14.74 0.64 31.64
N LYS A 534 -13.98 1.05 32.67
CA LYS A 534 -14.46 1.84 33.82
C LYS A 534 -13.86 3.24 33.88
N SER A 535 -12.78 3.47 33.17
CA SER A 535 -12.13 4.76 33.03
C SER A 535 -11.36 4.82 31.72
N LEU A 536 -11.10 6.03 31.26
CA LEU A 536 -10.30 6.33 30.08
C LEU A 536 -9.18 7.30 30.47
N LYS A 537 -7.99 7.12 29.89
CA LYS A 537 -6.94 8.14 29.95
C LYS A 537 -7.16 9.08 28.76
N LEU A 538 -7.63 10.29 29.03
CA LEU A 538 -7.96 11.29 28.02
C LEU A 538 -7.16 12.58 28.27
N LEU A 539 -7.04 13.41 27.26
CA LEU A 539 -6.41 14.72 27.38
C LEU A 539 -7.41 15.73 27.94
N LYS A 540 -7.04 16.41 29.02
CA LYS A 540 -7.88 17.44 29.65
C LYS A 540 -8.05 18.64 28.73
N GLY A 541 -9.26 19.15 28.63
CA GLY A 541 -9.63 20.26 27.75
C GLY A 541 -9.93 19.87 26.30
N HIS A 542 -9.67 18.61 25.92
CA HIS A 542 -9.93 18.13 24.56
C HIS A 542 -11.38 17.68 24.38
N THR A 543 -11.91 17.82 23.17
CA THR A 543 -13.27 17.38 22.81
C THR A 543 -13.21 16.06 22.08
N TYR A 544 -13.94 15.06 22.56
CA TYR A 544 -14.02 13.73 21.97
C TYR A 544 -15.41 13.49 21.38
N ARG A 545 -15.46 12.87 20.21
CA ARG A 545 -16.66 12.36 19.55
C ARG A 545 -16.85 10.88 19.88
N VAL A 546 -18.06 10.50 20.27
CA VAL A 546 -18.47 9.11 20.46
C VAL A 546 -19.32 8.62 19.28
N SER A 547 -18.95 7.45 18.73
CA SER A 547 -19.63 6.78 17.62
C SER A 547 -19.87 5.30 17.91
N SER A 548 -20.73 4.66 17.12
CA SER A 548 -20.92 3.21 17.12
C SER A 548 -20.66 2.66 15.72
N ASN A 549 -20.34 1.37 15.64
CA ASN A 549 -20.28 0.62 14.38
C ASN A 549 -21.64 0.04 13.94
N ASP A 550 -22.74 0.39 14.62
CA ASP A 550 -24.10 -0.05 14.28
C ASP A 550 -24.97 1.19 14.05
N GLY A 551 -25.35 1.42 12.79
CA GLY A 551 -26.23 2.54 12.42
C GLY A 551 -27.58 2.54 13.15
N GLY A 552 -28.00 1.39 13.70
CA GLY A 552 -29.19 1.25 14.53
C GLY A 552 -29.01 1.77 15.97
N VAL A 553 -27.79 2.10 16.40
CA VAL A 553 -27.46 2.50 17.77
C VAL A 553 -26.71 3.83 17.79
N LYS A 554 -27.29 4.86 18.41
CA LYS A 554 -26.70 6.19 18.55
C LYS A 554 -26.19 6.43 19.98
N PRO A 555 -24.87 6.45 20.24
CA PRO A 555 -24.32 6.82 21.54
C PRO A 555 -24.37 8.33 21.74
N LEU A 556 -24.76 8.78 22.94
CA LEU A 556 -24.80 10.20 23.33
C LEU A 556 -24.16 10.40 24.71
N VAL A 557 -23.48 11.53 24.91
CA VAL A 557 -23.10 12.07 26.23
C VAL A 557 -23.98 13.28 26.50
N GLY A 558 -24.90 13.16 27.46
CA GLY A 558 -26.04 14.07 27.54
C GLY A 558 -26.88 13.98 26.25
N ASP A 559 -27.01 15.10 25.55
CA ASP A 559 -27.76 15.20 24.28
C ASP A 559 -26.84 15.28 23.04
N SER A 560 -25.51 15.19 23.21
CA SER A 560 -24.52 15.35 22.13
C SER A 560 -23.73 14.07 21.85
N GLN A 561 -23.20 13.94 20.63
CA GLN A 561 -22.19 12.92 20.30
C GLN A 561 -20.77 13.39 20.60
N THR A 562 -20.59 14.60 21.10
CA THR A 562 -19.28 15.15 21.51
C THR A 562 -19.31 15.61 22.96
N PHE A 563 -18.16 15.53 23.63
CA PHE A 563 -17.98 16.07 24.98
C PHE A 563 -16.53 16.53 25.21
N THR A 564 -16.34 17.57 26.02
CA THR A 564 -15.03 18.07 26.43
C THR A 564 -14.60 17.46 27.76
N VAL A 565 -13.34 17.04 27.86
CA VAL A 565 -12.80 16.37 29.03
C VAL A 565 -12.42 17.38 30.11
N THR A 566 -13.14 17.36 31.23
CA THR A 566 -12.87 18.23 32.40
C THR A 566 -12.20 17.49 33.56
N GLY A 567 -12.23 16.16 33.55
CA GLY A 567 -11.85 15.27 34.66
C GLY A 567 -13.04 14.68 35.42
N ASP A 568 -14.25 15.16 35.14
CA ASP A 568 -15.49 14.61 35.68
C ASP A 568 -15.88 13.28 35.02
N ALA A 569 -16.71 12.48 35.69
CA ALA A 569 -17.19 11.21 35.14
C ALA A 569 -18.05 11.42 33.87
N VAL A 570 -17.76 10.66 32.82
CA VAL A 570 -18.48 10.69 31.54
C VAL A 570 -19.51 9.56 31.51
N THR A 571 -20.76 9.90 31.17
CA THR A 571 -21.84 8.92 31.00
C THR A 571 -22.29 8.87 29.55
N ILE A 572 -22.10 7.72 28.90
CA ILE A 572 -22.52 7.46 27.51
C ILE A 572 -23.85 6.69 27.55
N THR A 573 -24.89 7.21 26.90
CA THR A 573 -26.20 6.60 26.79
C THR A 573 -26.41 6.08 25.37
N LEU A 574 -26.79 4.80 25.23
CA LEU A 574 -27.05 4.18 23.94
C LEU A 574 -28.53 4.33 23.56
N ASN A 575 -28.82 4.98 22.45
CA ASN A 575 -30.19 5.22 21.98
C ASN A 575 -30.49 4.42 20.72
N ASN A 576 -31.69 3.86 20.63
CA ASN A 576 -32.15 3.13 19.45
C ASN A 576 -32.53 4.09 18.32
N VAL A 577 -32.09 3.81 17.11
CA VAL A 577 -32.52 4.52 15.89
C VAL A 577 -33.74 3.79 15.30
N PRO A 578 -34.83 4.48 14.89
CA PRO A 578 -36.01 3.82 14.32
C PRO A 578 -35.71 3.03 13.04
N ASP A 579 -36.56 2.04 12.75
CA ASP A 579 -36.51 1.30 11.48
C ASP A 579 -36.87 2.22 10.31
N VAL A 580 -36.33 1.92 9.13
CA VAL A 580 -36.64 2.56 7.85
C VAL A 580 -37.01 1.49 6.83
N GLU A 581 -37.79 1.90 5.82
CA GLU A 581 -38.18 1.01 4.72
C GLU A 581 -37.07 0.97 3.66
N LEU A 582 -36.68 -0.25 3.26
CA LEU A 582 -35.84 -0.54 2.10
C LEU A 582 -36.70 -1.22 1.03
N THR A 583 -36.61 -0.74 -0.20
CA THR A 583 -37.36 -1.26 -1.35
C THR A 583 -36.45 -1.59 -2.52
N GLY A 584 -36.93 -2.35 -3.50
CA GLY A 584 -36.19 -2.61 -4.73
C GLY A 584 -36.85 -3.66 -5.62
N LYS A 585 -36.19 -3.98 -6.72
CA LYS A 585 -36.59 -5.04 -7.66
C LYS A 585 -35.70 -6.27 -7.56
N ILE A 586 -36.27 -7.42 -7.88
CA ILE A 586 -35.57 -8.67 -8.11
C ILE A 586 -35.29 -8.77 -9.60
N VAL A 587 -34.03 -8.84 -9.99
CA VAL A 587 -33.57 -8.87 -11.39
C VAL A 587 -32.71 -10.11 -11.65
N GLY A 588 -32.46 -10.45 -12.93
CA GLY A 588 -31.66 -11.62 -13.33
C GLY A 588 -32.40 -12.97 -13.34
N THR A 589 -33.57 -13.05 -12.70
CA THR A 589 -34.43 -14.23 -12.71
C THR A 589 -35.90 -13.84 -12.83
N ASP A 590 -36.76 -14.78 -13.21
CA ASP A 590 -38.21 -14.57 -13.14
C ASP A 590 -38.63 -14.46 -11.67
N SER A 591 -39.42 -13.43 -11.33
CA SER A 591 -39.87 -13.21 -9.94
C SER A 591 -40.55 -14.42 -9.29
N SER A 592 -41.23 -15.26 -10.08
CA SER A 592 -41.87 -16.48 -9.58
C SER A 592 -40.88 -17.57 -9.16
N ASN A 593 -39.60 -17.44 -9.52
CA ASN A 593 -38.52 -18.33 -9.11
C ASN A 593 -38.09 -18.09 -7.66
N VAL A 594 -38.15 -16.85 -7.16
CA VAL A 594 -37.75 -16.49 -5.80
C VAL A 594 -38.90 -16.77 -4.82
N THR A 595 -38.66 -17.61 -3.83
CA THR A 595 -39.64 -17.94 -2.78
C THR A 595 -39.40 -17.18 -1.48
N LYS A 596 -38.19 -16.67 -1.28
CA LYS A 596 -37.81 -15.91 -0.08
C LYS A 596 -36.62 -15.01 -0.36
N LEU A 597 -36.61 -13.83 0.27
CA LEU A 597 -35.50 -12.87 0.25
C LEU A 597 -35.28 -12.36 1.68
N VAL A 598 -34.03 -12.38 2.13
CA VAL A 598 -33.66 -12.11 3.52
C VAL A 598 -32.49 -11.13 3.60
N PHE A 599 -32.60 -10.16 4.51
CA PHE A 599 -31.59 -9.15 4.84
C PHE A 599 -31.04 -9.40 6.24
N THR A 600 -29.74 -9.66 6.35
CA THR A 600 -29.05 -9.87 7.63
C THR A 600 -28.16 -8.68 7.93
N ASN A 601 -28.39 -8.00 9.06
CA ASN A 601 -27.56 -6.88 9.50
C ASN A 601 -26.16 -7.38 9.88
N ASN A 602 -25.12 -6.81 9.27
CA ASN A 602 -23.74 -7.27 9.37
C ASN A 602 -23.14 -7.07 10.78
N THR A 603 -23.68 -6.16 11.59
CA THR A 603 -23.17 -5.86 12.94
C THR A 603 -23.94 -6.60 14.03
N SER A 604 -25.28 -6.53 14.01
CA SER A 604 -26.14 -7.14 15.03
C SER A 604 -26.48 -8.60 14.74
N GLY A 605 -26.33 -9.06 13.49
CA GLY A 605 -26.77 -10.39 13.04
C GLY A 605 -28.30 -10.51 12.92
N THR A 606 -29.05 -9.42 13.06
CA THR A 606 -30.52 -9.43 12.98
C THR A 606 -30.98 -9.77 11.57
N VAL A 607 -31.86 -10.76 11.44
CA VAL A 607 -32.36 -11.29 10.17
C VAL A 607 -33.78 -10.77 9.92
N ASN A 608 -34.02 -10.16 8.75
CA ASN A 608 -35.30 -9.61 8.34
C ASN A 608 -35.72 -10.17 6.98
N GLU A 609 -36.92 -10.73 6.90
CA GLU A 609 -37.47 -11.27 5.66
C GLU A 609 -38.26 -10.20 4.90
N ALA A 610 -37.99 -10.07 3.60
CA ALA A 610 -38.66 -9.11 2.74
C ALA A 610 -40.05 -9.62 2.30
N THR A 611 -41.00 -8.70 2.17
CA THR A 611 -42.27 -8.98 1.50
C THR A 611 -42.09 -8.82 -0.01
N ILE A 612 -42.23 -9.92 -0.75
CA ILE A 612 -42.12 -9.94 -2.22
C ILE A 612 -43.50 -9.74 -2.85
N THR A 613 -43.59 -8.91 -3.90
CA THR A 613 -44.82 -8.66 -4.68
C THR A 613 -44.46 -8.51 -6.15
N GLY A 614 -44.68 -9.57 -6.94
CA GLY A 614 -44.19 -9.63 -8.31
C GLY A 614 -42.66 -9.57 -8.32
N ASP A 615 -42.10 -8.72 -9.18
CA ASP A 615 -40.66 -8.46 -9.28
C ASP A 615 -40.14 -7.46 -8.23
N SER A 616 -40.97 -6.96 -7.33
CA SER A 616 -40.59 -5.94 -6.35
C SER A 616 -40.59 -6.50 -4.93
N TYR A 617 -39.82 -5.91 -4.04
CA TYR A 617 -39.79 -6.26 -2.62
C TYR A 617 -39.76 -5.04 -1.70
N LYS A 618 -40.13 -5.26 -0.43
CA LYS A 618 -39.93 -4.28 0.65
C LYS A 618 -39.57 -4.94 1.97
N VAL A 619 -38.76 -4.28 2.79
CA VAL A 619 -38.37 -4.74 4.13
C VAL A 619 -38.20 -3.55 5.08
N SER A 620 -38.61 -3.71 6.34
CA SER A 620 -38.40 -2.70 7.41
C SER A 620 -37.19 -3.12 8.23
N VAL A 621 -36.15 -2.28 8.26
CA VAL A 621 -34.86 -2.62 8.90
C VAL A 621 -34.24 -1.40 9.57
N LYS A 622 -33.29 -1.61 10.50
CA LYS A 622 -32.49 -0.53 11.09
C LYS A 622 -31.53 0.07 10.04
N PRO A 623 -31.10 1.32 10.20
CA PRO A 623 -29.95 1.84 9.45
C PRO A 623 -28.71 0.98 9.73
N GLY A 624 -27.90 0.72 8.72
CA GLY A 624 -26.71 -0.13 8.81
C GLY A 624 -26.42 -0.89 7.53
N GLU A 625 -25.44 -1.78 7.61
CA GLU A 625 -24.98 -2.58 6.48
C GLU A 625 -25.59 -3.99 6.53
N TYR A 626 -26.05 -4.48 5.38
CA TYR A 626 -26.79 -5.74 5.25
C TYR A 626 -26.20 -6.65 4.17
N THR A 627 -26.21 -7.95 4.44
CA THR A 627 -25.98 -9.01 3.46
C THR A 627 -27.32 -9.62 3.05
N THR A 628 -27.53 -9.85 1.75
CA THR A 628 -28.76 -10.48 1.25
C THR A 628 -28.60 -11.99 1.03
N SER A 629 -29.71 -12.72 1.09
CA SER A 629 -29.78 -14.13 0.68
C SER A 629 -31.16 -14.46 0.11
N VAL A 630 -31.22 -15.42 -0.81
CA VAL A 630 -32.45 -15.85 -1.48
C VAL A 630 -32.67 -17.34 -1.38
N GLU A 631 -33.94 -17.74 -1.32
CA GLU A 631 -34.36 -19.12 -1.61
C GLU A 631 -35.07 -19.12 -2.97
N THR A 632 -34.65 -19.99 -3.88
CA THR A 632 -35.16 -20.07 -5.24
C THR A 632 -35.57 -21.51 -5.60
N LYS A 633 -36.48 -21.68 -6.56
CA LYS A 633 -36.97 -23.01 -6.98
C LYS A 633 -35.91 -23.82 -7.73
N ASP A 634 -34.94 -23.14 -8.32
CA ASP A 634 -34.02 -23.73 -9.28
C ASP A 634 -32.54 -23.67 -8.87
N GLY A 635 -32.27 -23.20 -7.64
CA GLY A 635 -30.93 -23.11 -7.05
C GLY A 635 -30.15 -21.83 -7.36
N SER A 636 -30.78 -20.83 -7.99
CA SER A 636 -30.19 -19.49 -8.19
C SER A 636 -29.86 -18.78 -6.87
N THR A 637 -28.86 -17.89 -6.91
CA THR A 637 -28.28 -17.21 -5.73
C THR A 637 -28.17 -15.70 -5.94
N THR A 638 -27.97 -14.93 -4.87
CA THR A 638 -27.68 -13.48 -4.89
C THR A 638 -26.40 -13.20 -4.12
N TYR A 639 -25.74 -12.10 -4.47
CA TYR A 639 -24.54 -11.58 -3.80
C TYR A 639 -24.70 -10.14 -3.34
N ASP A 640 -25.91 -9.58 -3.49
CA ASP A 640 -26.13 -8.17 -3.24
C ASP A 640 -25.99 -7.86 -1.74
N ARG A 641 -25.50 -6.66 -1.49
CA ARG A 641 -25.39 -6.04 -0.18
C ARG A 641 -26.20 -4.77 -0.23
N ALA A 642 -26.66 -4.32 0.94
CA ALA A 642 -27.43 -3.10 1.05
C ALA A 642 -26.90 -2.23 2.19
N SER A 643 -26.70 -0.95 1.90
CA SER A 643 -26.41 0.08 2.90
C SER A 643 -27.68 0.89 3.15
N VAL A 644 -28.18 0.83 4.39
CA VAL A 644 -29.43 1.48 4.77
C VAL A 644 -29.13 2.71 5.63
N LYS A 645 -29.62 3.87 5.20
CA LYS A 645 -29.36 5.16 5.84
C LYS A 645 -30.61 5.74 6.50
N ALA A 646 -30.41 6.34 7.67
CA ALA A 646 -31.47 7.08 8.37
C ALA A 646 -31.81 8.37 7.62
N GLY A 647 -33.11 8.65 7.44
CA GLY A 647 -33.59 9.91 6.86
C GLY A 647 -33.35 10.08 5.35
N ALA A 648 -32.97 9.01 4.64
CA ALA A 648 -32.82 8.98 3.19
C ALA A 648 -33.80 7.97 2.56
N GLU A 649 -34.06 8.11 1.27
CA GLU A 649 -34.73 7.07 0.48
C GLU A 649 -33.76 5.89 0.30
N ASN A 650 -34.21 4.67 0.61
CA ASN A 650 -33.39 3.46 0.53
C ASN A 650 -33.97 2.55 -0.56
N VAL A 651 -33.25 2.45 -1.67
CA VAL A 651 -33.58 1.57 -2.80
C VAL A 651 -32.37 0.72 -3.15
N ASN A 652 -32.55 -0.60 -3.25
CA ASN A 652 -31.51 -1.54 -3.63
C ASN A 652 -32.12 -2.66 -4.47
N ASP A 653 -31.77 -2.77 -5.74
CA ASP A 653 -32.18 -3.95 -6.50
C ASP A 653 -31.40 -5.18 -6.01
N VAL A 654 -31.99 -6.37 -6.15
CA VAL A 654 -31.37 -7.66 -5.81
C VAL A 654 -31.29 -8.48 -7.08
N TYR A 655 -30.08 -8.66 -7.58
CA TYR A 655 -29.77 -9.50 -8.71
C TYR A 655 -29.60 -10.96 -8.28
N VAL A 656 -30.36 -11.82 -8.95
CA VAL A 656 -30.39 -13.25 -8.73
C VAL A 656 -29.97 -13.95 -10.00
N GLU A 657 -28.92 -14.77 -9.92
CA GLU A 657 -28.43 -15.51 -11.07
C GLU A 657 -28.25 -17.00 -10.78
N LYS A 658 -28.36 -17.77 -11.86
CA LYS A 658 -28.08 -19.19 -11.86
C LYS A 658 -26.69 -19.43 -12.41
N ASP A 659 -25.88 -20.18 -11.69
CA ASP A 659 -24.60 -20.66 -12.20
C ASP A 659 -24.84 -21.55 -13.44
N ASP A 660 -24.21 -21.22 -14.57
CA ASP A 660 -24.19 -22.07 -15.77
C ASP A 660 -23.01 -23.06 -15.65
N PRO A 661 -23.22 -24.38 -15.55
CA PRO A 661 -22.15 -25.37 -15.44
C PRO A 661 -21.21 -25.47 -16.66
N ALA A 662 -21.57 -24.85 -17.79
CA ALA A 662 -20.81 -24.87 -19.04
C ALA A 662 -19.79 -23.74 -19.20
N SER A 663 -19.85 -22.68 -18.37
CA SER A 663 -19.00 -21.49 -18.48
C SER A 663 -17.76 -21.55 -17.58
N LYS A 664 -16.86 -20.56 -17.64
CA LYS A 664 -15.84 -20.38 -16.60
C LYS A 664 -16.50 -19.83 -15.34
N ARG A 665 -16.12 -20.34 -14.17
CA ARG A 665 -16.67 -19.90 -12.88
C ARG A 665 -15.58 -19.81 -11.82
N ASP A 666 -15.52 -18.67 -11.15
CA ASP A 666 -14.66 -18.47 -9.97
C ASP A 666 -15.54 -18.28 -8.73
N TYR A 667 -15.50 -19.25 -7.83
CA TYR A 667 -16.11 -19.17 -6.52
C TYR A 667 -15.07 -18.62 -5.55
N SER A 668 -15.21 -17.36 -5.15
CA SER A 668 -14.45 -16.82 -4.02
C SER A 668 -14.78 -17.61 -2.75
N TYR A 669 -13.97 -17.47 -1.69
CA TYR A 669 -14.25 -18.17 -0.44
C TYR A 669 -15.65 -17.92 0.11
N THR A 670 -16.24 -16.74 -0.09
CA THR A 670 -17.63 -16.45 0.32
C THR A 670 -18.67 -17.15 -0.53
N ARG A 671 -18.34 -17.51 -1.78
CA ARG A 671 -19.21 -18.24 -2.72
C ARG A 671 -19.13 -19.75 -2.57
N VAL A 672 -18.06 -20.32 -2.02
CA VAL A 672 -17.94 -21.78 -1.86
C VAL A 672 -19.17 -22.43 -1.19
N PRO A 673 -19.80 -21.84 -0.14
CA PRO A 673 -20.99 -22.42 0.47
C PRO A 673 -22.26 -22.36 -0.39
N SER A 674 -22.26 -21.64 -1.52
CA SER A 674 -23.40 -21.61 -2.46
C SER A 674 -23.50 -22.90 -3.30
N LEU A 675 -22.41 -23.68 -3.35
CA LEU A 675 -22.40 -24.99 -3.97
C LEU A 675 -23.26 -25.98 -3.17
N ALA A 676 -23.67 -27.08 -3.80
CA ALA A 676 -24.34 -28.16 -3.07
C ALA A 676 -23.36 -28.77 -2.06
N THR A 677 -23.67 -28.64 -0.77
CA THR A 677 -22.83 -29.13 0.33
C THR A 677 -23.55 -30.17 1.18
N ALA A 678 -22.78 -31.04 1.82
CA ALA A 678 -23.23 -31.88 2.94
C ALA A 678 -22.22 -31.79 4.08
N GLY A 679 -22.70 -31.83 5.33
CA GLY A 679 -21.85 -31.64 6.50
C GLY A 679 -21.67 -30.17 6.89
N SER A 680 -20.52 -29.82 7.46
CA SER A 680 -20.25 -28.48 7.99
C SER A 680 -19.28 -27.73 7.08
N ILE A 681 -19.85 -26.94 6.18
CA ILE A 681 -19.14 -26.03 5.28
C ILE A 681 -19.70 -24.63 5.48
N ALA A 682 -18.88 -23.69 5.97
CA ALA A 682 -19.30 -22.32 6.22
C ALA A 682 -18.12 -21.34 6.20
N VAL A 683 -18.39 -20.07 5.89
CA VAL A 683 -17.46 -18.97 6.08
C VAL A 683 -17.31 -18.71 7.58
N GLU A 684 -16.09 -18.62 8.09
CA GLU A 684 -15.84 -18.18 9.47
C GLU A 684 -15.89 -16.64 9.54
N ASN A 685 -16.58 -16.09 10.55
CA ASN A 685 -16.81 -14.66 10.67
C ASN A 685 -15.48 -13.88 10.73
N GLY A 686 -15.31 -12.90 9.82
CA GLY A 686 -14.11 -12.09 9.70
C GLY A 686 -12.87 -12.84 9.18
N LYS A 687 -13.03 -14.00 8.52
CA LYS A 687 -11.93 -14.78 7.94
C LYS A 687 -12.05 -14.89 6.42
N PRO A 688 -10.93 -14.76 5.65
CA PRO A 688 -10.95 -14.79 4.19
C PRO A 688 -10.93 -16.22 3.62
N HIS A 689 -11.70 -17.15 4.20
CA HIS A 689 -11.83 -18.53 3.73
C HIS A 689 -13.17 -19.17 4.14
N THR A 690 -13.56 -20.21 3.42
CA THR A 690 -14.61 -21.16 3.84
C THR A 690 -13.97 -22.37 4.51
N VAL A 691 -14.47 -22.74 5.68
CA VAL A 691 -14.04 -23.94 6.40
C VAL A 691 -14.95 -25.10 6.02
N ALA A 692 -14.37 -26.11 5.38
CA ALA A 692 -14.99 -27.42 5.22
C ALA A 692 -14.44 -28.37 6.29
N ARG A 693 -15.28 -28.79 7.24
CA ARG A 693 -14.86 -29.72 8.31
C ARG A 693 -14.66 -31.13 7.74
N ALA A 694 -13.89 -31.96 8.46
CA ALA A 694 -13.77 -33.38 8.13
C ALA A 694 -15.16 -34.03 8.00
N ASP A 695 -15.28 -34.99 7.08
CA ASP A 695 -16.51 -35.69 6.71
C ASP A 695 -17.58 -34.83 6.01
N SER A 696 -17.25 -33.59 5.67
CA SER A 696 -18.10 -32.76 4.79
C SER A 696 -17.81 -33.07 3.33
N SER A 697 -18.76 -32.74 2.46
CA SER A 697 -18.57 -32.80 1.00
C SER A 697 -19.16 -31.57 0.31
N LEU A 698 -18.59 -31.24 -0.84
CA LEU A 698 -19.16 -30.26 -1.76
C LEU A 698 -19.20 -30.83 -3.17
N THR A 699 -20.18 -30.42 -3.96
CA THR A 699 -20.31 -30.79 -5.37
C THR A 699 -20.16 -29.55 -6.25
N ILE A 700 -19.15 -29.59 -7.12
CA ILE A 700 -18.88 -28.54 -8.11
C ILE A 700 -19.54 -28.97 -9.43
N PRO A 701 -20.57 -28.26 -9.90
CA PRO A 701 -21.26 -28.65 -11.13
C PRO A 701 -20.37 -28.40 -12.34
N VAL A 702 -20.23 -29.40 -13.21
CA VAL A 702 -19.40 -29.34 -14.42
C VAL A 702 -20.13 -30.02 -15.57
N LYS A 703 -20.25 -29.32 -16.70
CA LYS A 703 -20.76 -29.88 -17.95
C LYS A 703 -19.60 -30.30 -18.86
N GLY A 704 -19.50 -31.58 -19.18
CA GLY A 704 -18.41 -32.11 -20.01
C GLY A 704 -17.10 -32.19 -19.23
N LYS A 705 -15.97 -31.83 -19.86
CA LYS A 705 -14.66 -31.79 -19.20
C LYS A 705 -14.32 -30.38 -18.74
N ALA A 706 -13.73 -30.26 -17.55
CA ALA A 706 -13.21 -28.99 -17.04
C ALA A 706 -11.95 -29.20 -16.21
N LYS A 707 -11.08 -28.18 -16.21
CA LYS A 707 -10.06 -27.99 -15.19
C LYS A 707 -10.72 -27.34 -13.98
N VAL A 708 -10.68 -28.00 -12.84
CA VAL A 708 -11.13 -27.47 -11.56
C VAL A 708 -9.90 -27.17 -10.71
N ALA A 709 -9.73 -25.91 -10.34
CA ALA A 709 -8.71 -25.47 -9.42
C ALA A 709 -9.34 -25.24 -8.04
N ILE A 710 -8.87 -25.92 -6.99
CA ILE A 710 -9.30 -25.68 -5.61
C ILE A 710 -8.14 -25.02 -4.88
N SER A 711 -8.35 -23.78 -4.47
CA SER A 711 -7.38 -22.98 -3.75
C SER A 711 -7.65 -23.09 -2.24
N THR A 712 -6.64 -23.41 -1.44
CA THR A 712 -6.76 -23.59 0.01
C THR A 712 -5.66 -22.85 0.78
N TYR A 713 -5.97 -22.44 2.01
CA TYR A 713 -4.95 -22.18 3.01
C TYR A 713 -4.49 -23.52 3.58
N TYR A 714 -3.17 -23.73 3.59
CA TYR A 714 -2.51 -24.91 4.14
C TYR A 714 -2.72 -26.20 3.34
N ALA A 715 -1.99 -27.23 3.78
CA ALA A 715 -2.10 -28.62 3.34
C ALA A 715 -3.55 -29.12 3.36
N PHE A 716 -3.95 -29.78 2.28
CA PHE A 716 -5.29 -30.36 2.10
C PHE A 716 -5.24 -31.89 2.03
N ASN A 717 -6.36 -32.52 2.41
CA ASN A 717 -6.63 -33.94 2.28
C ASN A 717 -8.12 -34.13 1.96
N PHE A 718 -8.39 -34.41 0.69
CA PHE A 718 -9.73 -34.69 0.19
C PHE A 718 -9.70 -35.72 -0.93
N THR A 719 -10.86 -36.26 -1.28
CA THR A 719 -11.03 -37.03 -2.52
C THR A 719 -11.86 -36.23 -3.51
N VAL A 720 -11.57 -36.35 -4.80
CA VAL A 720 -12.43 -35.84 -5.88
C VAL A 720 -12.90 -37.02 -6.71
N ASN A 721 -14.20 -37.24 -6.79
CA ASN A 721 -14.82 -38.38 -7.48
C ASN A 721 -14.21 -39.75 -7.09
N GLY A 722 -13.78 -39.88 -5.83
CA GLY A 722 -13.20 -41.11 -5.26
C GLY A 722 -11.68 -41.24 -5.40
N GLU A 723 -11.01 -40.40 -6.19
CA GLU A 723 -9.55 -40.34 -6.23
C GLU A 723 -9.01 -39.49 -5.08
N LYS A 724 -7.97 -39.98 -4.39
CA LYS A 724 -7.36 -39.30 -3.24
C LYS A 724 -6.37 -38.23 -3.69
N TYR A 725 -6.49 -37.05 -3.05
CA TYR A 725 -5.58 -35.92 -3.21
C TYR A 725 -5.08 -35.46 -1.84
N ASP A 726 -3.76 -35.47 -1.69
CA ASP A 726 -3.08 -35.19 -0.44
C ASP A 726 -1.85 -34.34 -0.76
N SER A 727 -1.77 -33.18 -0.13
CA SER A 727 -0.64 -32.23 -0.27
C SER A 727 0.73 -32.79 0.16
N THR A 728 0.79 -34.02 0.69
CA THR A 728 2.03 -34.75 1.00
C THR A 728 2.58 -35.64 -0.13
N GLU A 729 1.83 -35.84 -1.24
CA GLU A 729 2.25 -36.71 -2.36
C GLU A 729 3.08 -35.94 -3.42
N THR A 730 4.41 -35.97 -3.37
CA THR A 730 5.29 -35.21 -4.29
C THR A 730 5.30 -35.69 -5.76
N ASP A 731 4.82 -36.89 -6.05
CA ASP A 731 4.98 -37.54 -7.37
C ASP A 731 3.91 -37.18 -8.41
N LYS A 732 2.91 -36.36 -8.05
CA LYS A 732 1.81 -35.93 -8.94
C LYS A 732 1.95 -34.49 -9.45
N GLY A 733 3.13 -33.88 -9.33
CA GLY A 733 3.41 -32.55 -9.91
C GLY A 733 2.87 -31.37 -9.10
N TYR A 734 2.51 -31.56 -7.84
CA TYR A 734 2.08 -30.47 -6.97
C TYR A 734 3.25 -29.54 -6.64
N THR A 735 3.04 -28.25 -6.81
CA THR A 735 3.97 -27.23 -6.29
C THR A 735 3.81 -27.16 -4.77
N SER A 736 4.53 -28.01 -4.03
CA SER A 736 4.65 -27.83 -2.58
C SER A 736 5.52 -26.60 -2.28
N VAL A 737 4.92 -25.55 -1.71
CA VAL A 737 5.64 -24.38 -1.21
C VAL A 737 5.40 -24.28 0.30
N GLY A 738 6.47 -23.99 1.05
CA GLY A 738 6.50 -24.06 2.50
C GLY A 738 5.40 -23.29 3.25
N THR A 739 5.18 -23.70 4.49
CA THR A 739 4.10 -23.37 5.45
C THR A 739 3.94 -21.91 5.89
N THR A 740 4.33 -20.94 5.07
CA THR A 740 4.10 -19.50 5.29
C THR A 740 3.06 -18.97 4.31
N SER A 741 1.81 -18.89 4.76
CA SER A 741 0.71 -18.07 4.19
C SER A 741 0.77 -17.88 2.67
N LYS A 742 0.79 -18.98 1.93
CA LYS A 742 0.52 -19.02 0.50
C LYS A 742 -0.73 -19.86 0.29
N THR A 743 -1.60 -19.37 -0.56
CA THR A 743 -2.71 -20.13 -1.11
C THR A 743 -2.11 -21.21 -1.98
N ASP A 744 -2.33 -22.48 -1.64
CA ASP A 744 -2.01 -23.60 -2.52
C ASP A 744 -3.19 -23.81 -3.46
N THR A 745 -2.93 -23.96 -4.75
CA THR A 745 -3.97 -24.23 -5.74
C THR A 745 -3.74 -25.61 -6.33
N PHE A 746 -4.74 -26.46 -6.15
CA PHE A 746 -4.78 -27.80 -6.69
C PHE A 746 -5.60 -27.82 -7.97
N GLU A 747 -5.02 -28.25 -9.09
CA GLU A 747 -5.74 -28.39 -10.36
C GLU A 747 -6.01 -29.85 -10.69
N ILE A 748 -7.25 -30.14 -11.11
CA ILE A 748 -7.69 -31.46 -11.57
C ILE A 748 -8.52 -31.33 -12.83
N VAL A 749 -8.39 -32.30 -13.74
CA VAL A 749 -9.33 -32.46 -14.85
C VAL A 749 -10.43 -33.43 -14.43
N VAL A 750 -11.68 -32.99 -14.50
CA VAL A 750 -12.87 -33.80 -14.23
C VAL A 750 -13.75 -33.89 -15.47
N GLU A 751 -14.50 -34.99 -15.58
CA GLU A 751 -15.56 -35.16 -16.58
C GLU A 751 -16.89 -35.38 -15.85
N GLY A 752 -17.82 -34.42 -16.01
CA GLY A 752 -19.01 -34.31 -15.16
C GLY A 752 -18.70 -33.70 -13.78
N ASP A 753 -19.73 -33.61 -12.94
CA ASP A 753 -19.66 -32.98 -11.62
C ASP A 753 -18.46 -33.48 -10.79
N ALA A 754 -17.77 -32.56 -10.12
CA ALA A 754 -16.69 -32.89 -9.18
C ALA A 754 -17.26 -32.96 -7.76
N VAL A 755 -17.34 -34.17 -7.22
CA VAL A 755 -17.72 -34.41 -5.82
C VAL A 755 -16.46 -34.47 -4.97
N VAL A 756 -16.26 -33.42 -4.16
CA VAL A 756 -15.12 -33.28 -3.25
C VAL A 756 -15.53 -33.74 -1.85
N ASN A 757 -14.87 -34.75 -1.30
CA ASN A 757 -15.09 -35.23 0.07
C ASN A 757 -13.88 -34.91 0.94
N PHE A 758 -14.09 -34.14 2.01
CA PHE A 758 -13.02 -33.65 2.87
C PHE A 758 -12.67 -34.68 3.95
N GLY A 759 -11.50 -35.30 3.85
CA GLY A 759 -10.98 -36.23 4.85
C GLY A 759 -10.38 -35.54 6.08
N ALA A 760 -10.13 -34.23 5.98
CA ALA A 760 -9.67 -33.39 7.07
C ALA A 760 -10.28 -31.98 6.95
N THR A 761 -10.20 -31.19 8.03
CA THR A 761 -10.65 -29.79 7.98
C THR A 761 -9.80 -29.02 6.97
N THR A 762 -10.45 -28.44 5.96
CA THR A 762 -9.83 -27.73 4.83
C THR A 762 -10.33 -26.30 4.78
N TYR A 763 -9.43 -25.36 4.48
CA TYR A 763 -9.72 -23.92 4.47
C TYR A 763 -9.68 -23.41 3.03
N ILE A 764 -10.82 -23.39 2.35
CA ILE A 764 -10.93 -23.07 0.93
C ILE A 764 -10.91 -21.55 0.75
N THR A 765 -9.97 -21.04 -0.05
CA THR A 765 -9.86 -19.62 -0.41
C THR A 765 -10.57 -19.29 -1.72
N GLY A 766 -10.74 -20.30 -2.57
CA GLY A 766 -11.54 -20.18 -3.78
C GLY A 766 -11.57 -21.49 -4.58
N ILE A 767 -12.45 -21.55 -5.57
CA ILE A 767 -12.54 -22.63 -6.55
C ILE A 767 -12.67 -21.98 -7.92
N SER A 768 -11.80 -22.33 -8.86
CA SER A 768 -11.93 -21.95 -10.27
C SER A 768 -12.34 -23.15 -11.09
N VAL A 769 -13.24 -22.96 -12.04
CA VAL A 769 -13.68 -23.98 -13.00
C VAL A 769 -13.49 -23.40 -14.39
N VAL A 770 -12.60 -24.01 -15.16
CA VAL A 770 -12.33 -23.65 -16.56
C VAL A 770 -12.77 -24.81 -17.45
N PRO A 771 -13.87 -24.66 -18.20
CA PRO A 771 -14.30 -25.65 -19.18
C PRO A 771 -13.19 -25.97 -20.18
N MET A 772 -13.03 -27.25 -20.50
CA MET A 772 -12.07 -27.70 -21.50
C MET A 772 -12.79 -27.91 -22.83
N THR A 773 -12.30 -27.26 -23.87
CA THR A 773 -12.84 -27.39 -25.23
C THR A 773 -11.85 -28.12 -26.12
N GLU A 774 -12.32 -28.70 -27.22
CA GLU A 774 -11.43 -29.21 -28.25
C GLU A 774 -10.65 -28.07 -28.92
N PHE A 775 -9.40 -28.34 -29.31
CA PHE A 775 -8.61 -27.36 -30.06
C PHE A 775 -9.30 -27.03 -31.40
N LYS A 776 -9.53 -25.75 -31.60
CA LYS A 776 -9.92 -25.16 -32.89
C LYS A 776 -8.91 -24.09 -33.24
N SER A 777 -8.30 -24.18 -34.41
CA SER A 777 -7.38 -23.16 -34.91
C SER A 777 -8.08 -21.87 -35.31
N GLU A 778 -9.41 -21.89 -35.47
CA GLU A 778 -10.22 -20.74 -35.85
C GLU A 778 -11.57 -20.77 -35.13
N ILE A 779 -11.98 -19.63 -34.59
CA ILE A 779 -13.23 -19.42 -33.85
C ILE A 779 -13.85 -18.07 -34.21
N ASN A 780 -15.16 -17.91 -33.99
CA ASN A 780 -15.91 -16.68 -34.24
C ASN A 780 -16.41 -16.05 -32.94
N VAL A 781 -16.33 -14.72 -32.85
CA VAL A 781 -16.85 -13.95 -31.70
C VAL A 781 -17.61 -12.71 -32.21
N PRO A 782 -18.92 -12.58 -31.92
CA PRO A 782 -19.79 -13.61 -31.37
C PRO A 782 -19.94 -14.81 -32.35
N GLY A 783 -20.26 -15.98 -31.81
CA GLY A 783 -20.54 -17.18 -32.61
C GLY A 783 -20.17 -18.46 -31.88
N ASP A 784 -18.88 -18.81 -31.88
CA ASP A 784 -18.38 -19.94 -31.07
C ASP A 784 -18.39 -19.60 -29.58
N TYR A 785 -18.17 -18.32 -29.25
CA TYR A 785 -18.30 -17.73 -27.91
C TYR A 785 -19.03 -16.39 -28.02
N ASP A 786 -19.71 -15.94 -26.96
CA ASP A 786 -20.48 -14.70 -27.00
C ASP A 786 -19.59 -13.48 -26.78
N THR A 787 -18.51 -13.64 -26.01
CA THR A 787 -17.57 -12.54 -25.68
C THR A 787 -16.11 -12.89 -25.95
N LEU A 788 -15.25 -11.87 -26.02
CA LEU A 788 -13.81 -12.06 -26.24
C LEU A 788 -13.11 -12.60 -25.00
N ASN A 789 -13.58 -12.26 -23.79
CA ASN A 789 -13.06 -12.85 -22.56
C ASN A 789 -13.36 -14.35 -22.49
N GLU A 790 -14.58 -14.77 -22.85
CA GLU A 790 -14.94 -16.18 -22.93
C GLU A 790 -14.07 -16.94 -23.95
N ALA A 791 -13.83 -16.33 -25.12
CA ALA A 791 -12.94 -16.90 -26.13
C ALA A 791 -11.50 -17.04 -25.63
N SER A 792 -10.96 -16.01 -24.96
CA SER A 792 -9.62 -16.05 -24.34
C SER A 792 -9.51 -17.19 -23.31
N ASP A 793 -10.51 -17.30 -22.43
CA ASP A 793 -10.56 -18.35 -21.40
C ASP A 793 -10.68 -19.75 -22.02
N ALA A 794 -11.49 -19.91 -23.07
CA ALA A 794 -11.60 -21.17 -23.77
C ALA A 794 -10.30 -21.57 -24.48
N ILE A 795 -9.57 -20.63 -25.08
CA ILE A 795 -8.26 -20.88 -25.71
C ILE A 795 -7.23 -21.36 -24.68
N LEU A 796 -7.25 -20.79 -23.46
CA LEU A 796 -6.42 -21.28 -22.34
C LEU A 796 -6.82 -22.69 -21.87
N GLY A 797 -8.10 -23.04 -22.02
CA GLY A 797 -8.67 -24.34 -21.68
C GLY A 797 -8.58 -25.42 -22.77
N MET A 798 -8.10 -25.10 -23.97
CA MET A 798 -8.13 -26.03 -25.12
C MET A 798 -7.30 -27.30 -24.88
N GLN A 799 -7.91 -28.44 -25.17
CA GLN A 799 -7.28 -29.76 -25.14
C GLN A 799 -6.41 -29.97 -26.38
N ASN A 800 -5.24 -30.60 -26.19
CA ASN A 800 -4.33 -31.00 -27.28
C ASN A 800 -3.91 -29.86 -28.22
N ARG A 801 -3.96 -28.61 -27.75
CA ARG A 801 -3.46 -27.44 -28.48
C ARG A 801 -1.94 -27.56 -28.64
N PRO A 802 -1.39 -27.56 -29.87
CA PRO A 802 0.06 -27.62 -30.07
C PRO A 802 0.79 -26.45 -29.39
N GLU A 803 2.06 -26.62 -29.06
CA GLU A 803 2.88 -25.52 -28.52
C GLU A 803 3.31 -24.53 -29.61
N GLY A 804 3.55 -23.28 -29.20
CA GLY A 804 4.08 -22.24 -30.08
C GLY A 804 3.11 -21.82 -31.19
N GLU A 805 3.66 -21.37 -32.32
CA GLU A 805 2.91 -20.93 -33.51
C GLU A 805 1.96 -22.00 -34.06
N ALA A 806 2.30 -23.29 -33.94
CA ALA A 806 1.43 -24.38 -34.38
C ALA A 806 0.11 -24.45 -33.57
N GLY A 807 0.11 -23.89 -32.36
CA GLY A 807 -1.07 -23.75 -31.52
C GLY A 807 -1.83 -22.44 -31.71
N ARG A 808 -1.44 -21.58 -32.65
CA ARG A 808 -2.07 -20.27 -32.81
C ARG A 808 -3.57 -20.40 -33.09
N VAL A 809 -4.38 -19.62 -32.38
CA VAL A 809 -5.84 -19.56 -32.58
C VAL A 809 -6.21 -18.24 -33.22
N THR A 810 -6.96 -18.29 -34.32
CA THR A 810 -7.52 -17.13 -34.99
C THR A 810 -8.94 -16.87 -34.49
N ILE A 811 -9.19 -15.67 -33.97
CA ILE A 811 -10.50 -15.19 -33.58
C ILE A 811 -11.02 -14.27 -34.69
N ASN A 812 -12.14 -14.61 -35.31
CA ASN A 812 -12.82 -13.74 -36.26
C ASN A 812 -13.92 -12.97 -35.54
N LEU A 813 -13.82 -11.63 -35.54
CA LEU A 813 -14.95 -10.81 -35.14
C LEU A 813 -16.04 -10.86 -36.21
N THR A 814 -17.28 -11.05 -35.77
CA THR A 814 -18.47 -11.08 -36.64
C THR A 814 -19.41 -9.91 -36.41
N SER A 815 -19.20 -9.15 -35.33
CA SER A 815 -19.90 -7.90 -35.01
C SER A 815 -19.02 -7.01 -34.13
N ASP A 816 -19.46 -5.77 -33.92
CA ASP A 816 -18.89 -4.91 -32.89
C ASP A 816 -19.09 -5.54 -31.50
N VAL A 817 -18.14 -5.29 -30.60
CA VAL A 817 -18.08 -5.81 -29.23
C VAL A 817 -18.00 -4.64 -28.25
N PHE A 818 -18.87 -4.65 -27.24
CA PHE A 818 -18.85 -3.68 -26.15
C PHE A 818 -18.47 -4.38 -24.85
N GLU A 819 -17.17 -4.45 -24.56
CA GLU A 819 -16.59 -5.26 -23.49
C GLU A 819 -15.22 -4.70 -23.08
N GLN A 820 -14.90 -4.73 -21.79
CA GLN A 820 -13.51 -4.62 -21.34
C GLN A 820 -12.83 -5.98 -21.50
N VAL A 821 -11.86 -6.07 -22.42
CA VAL A 821 -11.26 -7.34 -22.82
C VAL A 821 -9.89 -7.53 -22.18
N VAL A 822 -9.69 -8.70 -21.58
CA VAL A 822 -8.39 -9.20 -21.14
C VAL A 822 -8.00 -10.40 -22.00
N MET A 823 -7.14 -10.16 -22.99
CA MET A 823 -6.62 -11.21 -23.85
C MET A 823 -5.42 -11.88 -23.19
N ALA A 824 -5.69 -12.90 -22.38
CA ALA A 824 -4.67 -13.64 -21.62
C ALA A 824 -4.06 -14.82 -22.38
N ALA A 825 -4.76 -15.34 -23.39
CA ALA A 825 -4.26 -16.47 -24.19
C ALA A 825 -3.06 -16.06 -25.07
N PRO A 826 -1.91 -16.77 -25.01
CA PRO A 826 -0.80 -16.53 -25.91
C PRO A 826 -1.06 -17.13 -27.30
N TYR A 827 -0.31 -16.68 -28.30
CA TYR A 827 -0.44 -17.12 -29.71
C TYR A 827 -1.89 -16.98 -30.21
N VAL A 828 -2.44 -15.78 -30.10
CA VAL A 828 -3.78 -15.46 -30.62
C VAL A 828 -3.64 -14.46 -31.76
N THR A 829 -4.42 -14.67 -32.82
CA THR A 829 -4.63 -13.70 -33.89
C THR A 829 -6.08 -13.23 -33.84
N LEU A 830 -6.31 -11.95 -33.57
CA LEU A 830 -7.62 -11.32 -33.64
C LEU A 830 -7.81 -10.68 -35.02
N LYS A 831 -8.67 -11.28 -35.85
CA LYS A 831 -9.16 -10.68 -37.09
C LYS A 831 -10.41 -9.88 -36.80
N GLY A 832 -10.26 -8.56 -36.76
CA GLY A 832 -11.35 -7.64 -36.50
C GLY A 832 -12.40 -7.54 -37.60
N ASN A 833 -12.05 -7.87 -38.84
CA ASN A 833 -12.96 -7.80 -40.00
C ASN A 833 -13.69 -6.44 -40.15
N GLY A 834 -13.08 -5.35 -39.68
CA GLY A 834 -13.66 -4.00 -39.68
C GLY A 834 -14.56 -3.67 -38.49
N HIS A 835 -14.69 -4.56 -37.51
CA HIS A 835 -15.49 -4.36 -36.30
C HIS A 835 -14.76 -3.55 -35.23
N THR A 836 -15.55 -2.99 -34.32
CA THR A 836 -15.08 -2.17 -33.19
C THR A 836 -15.21 -2.92 -31.87
N ILE A 837 -14.16 -2.88 -31.06
CA ILE A 837 -14.16 -3.26 -29.64
C ILE A 837 -14.14 -1.97 -28.81
N SER A 838 -15.08 -1.81 -27.89
CA SER A 838 -15.19 -0.58 -27.11
C SER A 838 -15.57 -0.75 -25.64
N TRP A 839 -15.11 0.17 -24.80
CA TRP A 839 -15.43 0.27 -23.38
C TRP A 839 -15.40 1.73 -22.91
N TYR A 840 -15.71 2.01 -21.63
CA TYR A 840 -16.05 3.37 -21.16
C TYR A 840 -15.30 3.85 -19.91
N TYR A 841 -14.38 3.07 -19.37
CA TYR A 841 -13.68 3.50 -18.16
C TYR A 841 -12.73 4.66 -18.42
N GLY A 842 -12.69 5.58 -17.47
CA GLY A 842 -11.78 6.70 -17.45
C GLY A 842 -11.47 7.15 -16.03
N VAL A 843 -10.29 7.73 -15.89
CA VAL A 843 -9.76 8.23 -14.62
C VAL A 843 -10.62 9.35 -14.06
N GLY A 844 -10.67 9.46 -12.73
CA GLY A 844 -11.45 10.47 -12.00
C GLY A 844 -12.93 10.10 -11.82
N THR A 845 -13.48 9.18 -12.60
CA THR A 845 -14.87 8.71 -12.44
C THR A 845 -14.91 7.41 -11.64
N LYS A 846 -15.88 7.29 -10.73
CA LYS A 846 -16.10 6.10 -9.90
C LYS A 846 -17.22 5.25 -10.48
N TYR A 847 -16.96 3.95 -10.59
CA TYR A 847 -17.85 2.96 -11.19
C TYR A 847 -18.18 1.89 -10.15
N TYR A 848 -19.42 1.42 -10.12
CA TYR A 848 -19.81 0.28 -9.26
C TYR A 848 -19.15 -1.02 -9.71
N SER A 849 -18.96 -1.17 -11.02
CA SER A 849 -18.52 -2.41 -11.65
C SER A 849 -17.02 -2.70 -11.57
N ILE A 850 -16.19 -1.79 -11.06
CA ILE A 850 -14.74 -2.02 -10.99
C ILE A 850 -14.38 -2.86 -9.76
N ASP A 851 -13.66 -3.96 -9.99
CA ASP A 851 -13.03 -4.74 -8.92
C ASP A 851 -11.81 -4.00 -8.37
N PRO A 852 -11.80 -3.63 -7.07
CA PRO A 852 -10.69 -2.90 -6.45
C PRO A 852 -9.35 -3.64 -6.52
N ALA A 853 -9.36 -4.97 -6.57
CA ALA A 853 -8.14 -5.77 -6.60
C ALA A 853 -7.46 -5.77 -7.97
N THR A 854 -8.25 -5.69 -9.05
CA THR A 854 -7.75 -5.89 -10.42
C THR A 854 -7.88 -4.66 -11.31
N GLY A 855 -8.77 -3.72 -10.98
CA GLY A 855 -9.13 -2.59 -11.84
C GLY A 855 -9.96 -2.99 -13.06
N LEU A 856 -10.50 -4.22 -13.09
CA LEU A 856 -11.28 -4.77 -14.20
C LEU A 856 -12.78 -4.76 -13.89
N TYR A 857 -13.59 -4.86 -14.94
CA TYR A 857 -15.03 -5.05 -14.83
C TYR A 857 -15.38 -6.35 -14.11
N ASN A 858 -16.31 -6.24 -13.17
CA ASN A 858 -16.88 -7.33 -12.40
C ASN A 858 -18.40 -7.19 -12.42
N LYS A 859 -19.05 -8.13 -13.11
CA LYS A 859 -20.51 -8.17 -13.26
C LYS A 859 -21.24 -8.22 -11.91
N THR A 860 -20.72 -8.95 -10.93
CA THR A 860 -21.34 -9.04 -9.60
C THR A 860 -21.35 -7.68 -8.92
N LEU A 861 -20.24 -6.93 -8.97
CA LEU A 861 -20.17 -5.58 -8.39
C LEU A 861 -21.04 -4.57 -9.15
N ALA A 862 -21.11 -4.70 -10.48
CA ALA A 862 -21.97 -3.86 -11.35
C ALA A 862 -23.46 -3.96 -10.97
N MET A 863 -23.88 -5.17 -10.56
CA MET A 863 -25.25 -5.44 -10.13
C MET A 863 -25.47 -5.10 -8.65
N ASP A 864 -24.49 -5.42 -7.78
CA ASP A 864 -24.51 -5.17 -6.33
C ASP A 864 -24.62 -3.68 -5.99
N ARG A 865 -23.88 -2.82 -6.72
CA ARG A 865 -23.87 -1.35 -6.55
C ARG A 865 -23.64 -0.86 -5.11
N TYR A 866 -23.04 -1.71 -4.27
CA TYR A 866 -22.78 -1.41 -2.87
C TYR A 866 -21.51 -0.57 -2.68
N SER A 867 -20.48 -0.83 -3.49
CA SER A 867 -19.18 -0.16 -3.45
C SER A 867 -18.79 0.30 -4.84
N SER A 868 -17.90 1.28 -4.93
CA SER A 868 -17.45 1.83 -6.20
C SER A 868 -15.98 2.20 -6.16
N GLU A 869 -15.29 2.01 -7.28
CA GLU A 869 -13.87 2.31 -7.44
C GLU A 869 -13.62 3.25 -8.61
N GLU A 870 -12.54 4.01 -8.54
CA GLU A 870 -12.16 4.93 -9.62
C GLU A 870 -11.60 4.16 -10.83
N GLY A 871 -11.91 4.61 -12.05
CA GLY A 871 -11.30 4.14 -13.31
C GLY A 871 -9.79 4.41 -13.45
N ASN A 872 -9.10 4.63 -12.34
CA ASN A 872 -7.67 4.94 -12.21
C ASN A 872 -6.90 3.82 -11.50
N GLY A 873 -7.39 2.58 -11.56
CA GLY A 873 -6.57 1.42 -11.22
C GLY A 873 -5.28 1.35 -12.08
N SER A 874 -4.53 0.26 -11.96
CA SER A 874 -3.27 0.05 -12.69
C SER A 874 -3.37 0.04 -14.23
N LEU A 875 -4.54 0.33 -14.81
CA LEU A 875 -4.85 0.16 -16.24
C LEU A 875 -5.39 1.43 -16.93
N TRP A 876 -5.65 2.52 -16.19
CA TRP A 876 -6.32 3.74 -16.71
C TRP A 876 -7.61 3.48 -17.51
N GLY A 877 -8.37 2.47 -17.12
CA GLY A 877 -9.60 2.08 -17.81
C GLY A 877 -9.41 1.35 -19.14
N GLY A 878 -8.24 0.73 -19.37
CA GLY A 878 -7.89 -0.02 -20.58
C GLY A 878 -9.03 -0.86 -21.15
N VAL A 879 -9.41 -0.59 -22.41
CA VAL A 879 -10.47 -1.30 -23.16
C VAL A 879 -10.00 -2.70 -23.55
N PHE A 880 -8.83 -2.80 -24.20
CA PHE A 880 -8.25 -4.06 -24.64
C PHE A 880 -6.87 -4.25 -24.03
N ILE A 881 -6.75 -5.23 -23.13
CA ILE A 881 -5.55 -5.49 -22.32
C ILE A 881 -4.91 -6.78 -22.82
N VAL A 882 -3.69 -6.69 -23.35
CA VAL A 882 -2.97 -7.84 -23.91
C VAL A 882 -2.03 -8.41 -22.85
N ARG A 883 -2.30 -9.63 -22.39
CA ARG A 883 -1.48 -10.38 -21.42
C ARG A 883 -0.85 -11.66 -22.01
N GLY A 884 -1.40 -12.16 -23.12
CA GLY A 884 -0.85 -13.30 -23.83
C GLY A 884 0.25 -12.92 -24.81
N ASN A 885 1.44 -13.52 -24.67
CA ASN A 885 2.57 -13.28 -25.58
C ASN A 885 2.27 -13.73 -27.02
N ASN A 886 2.96 -13.12 -27.99
CA ASN A 886 2.85 -13.44 -29.42
C ASN A 886 1.44 -13.16 -29.99
N PHE A 887 0.81 -12.08 -29.52
CA PHE A 887 -0.52 -11.63 -29.95
C PHE A 887 -0.43 -10.87 -31.28
N VAL A 888 -1.41 -11.10 -32.16
CA VAL A 888 -1.56 -10.39 -33.44
C VAL A 888 -2.98 -9.82 -33.53
N ALA A 889 -3.14 -8.56 -33.90
CA ALA A 889 -4.44 -7.97 -34.25
C ALA A 889 -4.44 -7.42 -35.68
N GLU A 890 -5.52 -7.66 -36.41
CA GLU A 890 -5.68 -7.24 -37.81
C GLU A 890 -7.04 -6.58 -38.03
N ASN A 891 -7.08 -5.45 -38.72
CA ASN A 891 -8.32 -4.86 -39.26
C ASN A 891 -9.43 -4.63 -38.19
N THR A 892 -9.09 -4.08 -37.02
CA THR A 892 -10.05 -3.81 -35.94
C THR A 892 -9.97 -2.37 -35.44
N THR A 893 -11.01 -1.88 -34.77
CA THR A 893 -10.96 -0.62 -34.01
C THR A 893 -11.05 -0.90 -32.52
N PHE A 894 -10.11 -0.38 -31.73
CA PHE A 894 -10.16 -0.34 -30.27
C PHE A 894 -10.51 1.09 -29.84
N LEU A 895 -11.66 1.27 -29.19
CA LEU A 895 -12.19 2.59 -28.86
C LEU A 895 -12.51 2.70 -27.37
N ASN A 896 -11.88 3.64 -26.68
CA ASN A 896 -12.37 4.08 -25.38
C ASN A 896 -13.38 5.22 -25.57
N THR A 897 -14.62 4.96 -25.19
CA THR A 897 -15.77 5.85 -25.41
C THR A 897 -15.82 7.03 -24.43
N TYR A 898 -15.05 6.98 -23.33
CA TYR A 898 -15.13 7.91 -22.21
C TYR A 898 -15.03 9.40 -22.58
N ASN A 899 -14.25 9.73 -23.62
CA ASN A 899 -14.09 11.09 -24.14
C ASN A 899 -14.71 11.31 -25.54
N TYR A 900 -15.55 10.38 -25.98
CA TYR A 900 -16.27 10.47 -27.26
C TYR A 900 -17.78 10.60 -27.04
N TYR A 901 -18.37 9.75 -26.22
CA TYR A 901 -19.80 9.77 -25.92
C TYR A 901 -20.11 8.97 -24.66
N LEU A 902 -21.18 9.37 -23.96
CA LEU A 902 -21.62 8.73 -22.72
C LEU A 902 -22.62 7.61 -23.04
N THR A 903 -22.27 6.36 -22.71
CA THR A 903 -23.13 5.20 -22.98
C THR A 903 -24.20 5.00 -21.90
N GLU A 904 -25.30 4.29 -22.21
CA GLU A 904 -26.30 3.95 -21.18
C GLU A 904 -25.72 3.03 -20.10
N ALA A 905 -24.84 2.11 -20.47
CA ALA A 905 -24.14 1.25 -19.51
C ALA A 905 -23.32 2.09 -18.52
N GLU A 906 -22.52 3.02 -19.05
CA GLU A 906 -21.73 3.96 -18.24
C GLU A 906 -22.62 4.78 -17.30
N LYS A 907 -23.73 5.37 -17.79
CA LYS A 907 -24.66 6.17 -16.96
C LYS A 907 -25.17 5.39 -15.75
N THR A 908 -25.48 4.11 -15.94
CA THR A 908 -26.00 3.27 -14.86
C THR A 908 -24.94 2.77 -13.90
N ASP A 909 -23.67 2.84 -14.30
CA ASP A 909 -22.53 2.32 -13.55
C ASP A 909 -21.75 3.42 -12.81
N ILE A 910 -21.87 4.68 -13.23
CA ILE A 910 -21.30 5.83 -12.51
C ILE A 910 -21.91 5.93 -11.11
N ALA A 911 -21.07 5.75 -10.10
CA ALA A 911 -21.40 5.90 -8.68
C ALA A 911 -21.04 7.30 -8.14
N GLY A 912 -20.18 8.02 -8.85
CA GLY A 912 -19.70 9.35 -8.47
C GLY A 912 -18.47 9.76 -9.27
N SER A 913 -17.86 10.88 -8.91
CA SER A 913 -16.67 11.39 -9.59
C SER A 913 -15.82 12.26 -8.66
N ASN A 914 -14.50 12.21 -8.86
CA ASN A 914 -13.51 13.12 -8.31
C ASN A 914 -13.22 14.30 -9.27
N LEU A 915 -13.90 14.34 -10.43
CA LEU A 915 -13.78 15.43 -11.38
C LEU A 915 -14.51 16.69 -10.90
N SER A 916 -14.06 17.84 -11.39
CA SER A 916 -14.75 19.13 -11.18
C SER A 916 -15.99 19.32 -12.07
N VAL A 917 -16.30 18.31 -12.90
CA VAL A 917 -17.40 18.31 -13.86
C VAL A 917 -18.36 17.17 -13.55
N ASP A 918 -19.66 17.41 -13.74
CA ASP A 918 -20.68 16.38 -13.63
C ASP A 918 -20.95 15.77 -15.01
N ARG A 919 -20.55 14.51 -15.18
CA ARG A 919 -20.74 13.75 -16.43
C ARG A 919 -22.21 13.32 -16.63
N LEU A 920 -23.00 13.23 -15.57
CA LEU A 920 -24.41 12.82 -15.62
C LEU A 920 -25.37 14.01 -15.75
N ALA A 921 -24.85 15.24 -15.75
CA ALA A 921 -25.66 16.44 -15.92
C ALA A 921 -26.45 16.40 -17.24
N GLU A 922 -27.71 16.82 -17.18
CA GLU A 922 -28.58 16.88 -18.35
C GLU A 922 -27.95 17.76 -19.44
N GLY A 923 -27.80 17.22 -20.65
CA GLY A 923 -27.19 17.93 -21.78
C GLY A 923 -25.66 18.02 -21.76
N ALA A 924 -24.97 17.29 -20.86
CA ALA A 924 -23.51 17.20 -20.87
C ALA A 924 -22.99 16.57 -22.18
N ASP A 925 -22.07 17.26 -22.86
CA ASP A 925 -21.32 16.73 -23.99
C ASP A 925 -19.93 16.30 -23.52
N VAL A 926 -19.76 15.00 -23.26
CA VAL A 926 -18.50 14.43 -22.75
C VAL A 926 -17.37 14.47 -23.78
N SER A 927 -17.64 14.88 -25.01
CA SER A 927 -16.63 15.14 -26.02
C SER A 927 -15.96 16.52 -25.88
N ASP A 928 -16.44 17.40 -24.99
CA ASP A 928 -15.81 18.68 -24.68
C ASP A 928 -14.49 18.51 -23.90
N TYR A 929 -13.54 19.44 -24.09
CA TYR A 929 -12.22 19.41 -23.42
C TYR A 929 -12.30 19.38 -21.89
N LYS A 930 -13.32 20.01 -21.28
CA LYS A 930 -13.49 20.02 -19.81
C LYS A 930 -13.73 18.63 -19.20
N PHE A 931 -14.15 17.65 -20.00
CA PHE A 931 -14.32 16.26 -19.59
C PHE A 931 -13.12 15.37 -19.95
N LYS A 932 -12.12 15.93 -20.65
CA LYS A 932 -10.89 15.22 -21.00
C LYS A 932 -10.22 14.70 -19.74
N GLU A 933 -9.98 13.40 -19.70
CA GLU A 933 -9.13 12.77 -18.70
C GLU A 933 -8.54 11.47 -19.27
N ARG A 934 -7.61 10.84 -18.54
CA ARG A 934 -6.95 9.59 -18.98
C ARG A 934 -7.97 8.48 -19.19
N SER A 935 -7.87 7.80 -20.32
CA SER A 935 -8.78 6.74 -20.74
C SER A 935 -8.08 5.85 -21.78
N ASN A 936 -7.54 4.71 -21.36
CA ASN A 936 -6.74 3.87 -22.23
C ASN A 936 -7.62 2.99 -23.15
N ALA A 937 -7.24 2.86 -24.43
CA ALA A 937 -7.92 2.00 -25.40
C ALA A 937 -7.18 0.68 -25.66
N PHE A 938 -5.84 0.69 -25.57
CA PHE A 938 -5.02 -0.49 -25.79
C PHE A 938 -3.87 -0.53 -24.79
N TYR A 939 -3.87 -1.57 -23.95
CA TYR A 939 -2.96 -1.70 -22.82
C TYR A 939 -1.91 -2.80 -23.06
N ILE A 940 -0.63 -2.46 -22.88
CA ILE A 940 0.51 -3.34 -23.12
C ILE A 940 0.90 -4.08 -21.84
N GLU A 941 0.69 -5.40 -21.81
CA GLU A 941 1.09 -6.28 -20.69
C GLU A 941 1.60 -7.66 -21.17
N ALA A 942 2.14 -7.72 -22.38
CA ALA A 942 2.69 -8.94 -22.98
C ALA A 942 3.87 -8.62 -23.92
N ASP A 943 4.65 -9.65 -24.22
CA ASP A 943 5.75 -9.56 -25.19
C ASP A 943 5.32 -10.02 -26.60
N ASN A 944 5.99 -9.51 -27.63
CA ASN A 944 5.73 -9.78 -29.04
C ASN A 944 4.28 -9.47 -29.47
N ILE A 945 3.87 -8.21 -29.32
CA ILE A 945 2.53 -7.73 -29.73
C ILE A 945 2.60 -7.12 -31.12
N GLU A 946 1.88 -7.68 -32.07
CA GLU A 946 1.77 -7.15 -33.42
C GLU A 946 0.36 -6.60 -33.70
N VAL A 947 0.29 -5.40 -34.27
CA VAL A 947 -0.97 -4.75 -34.62
C VAL A 947 -0.87 -4.21 -36.05
N PHE A 948 -1.74 -4.72 -36.93
CA PHE A 948 -1.72 -4.43 -38.36
C PHE A 948 -3.06 -3.84 -38.82
N ASN A 949 -3.01 -2.68 -39.48
CA ASN A 949 -4.17 -2.00 -40.06
C ASN A 949 -5.35 -1.83 -39.07
N CYS A 950 -5.05 -1.45 -37.83
CA CYS A 950 -6.05 -1.23 -36.78
C CYS A 950 -6.19 0.25 -36.43
N SER A 951 -7.30 0.63 -35.82
CA SER A 951 -7.48 1.95 -35.19
C SER A 951 -7.46 1.83 -33.67
N ILE A 952 -6.71 2.66 -32.98
CA ILE A 952 -6.63 2.71 -31.51
C ILE A 952 -6.96 4.13 -31.08
N LEU A 953 -8.16 4.34 -30.52
CA LEU A 953 -8.76 5.66 -30.41
C LEU A 953 -9.16 5.96 -28.96
N SER A 954 -8.63 7.06 -28.43
CA SER A 954 -9.06 7.66 -27.16
C SER A 954 -8.62 9.14 -27.12
N SER A 955 -8.37 9.68 -25.93
CA SER A 955 -8.00 11.08 -25.70
C SER A 955 -6.65 11.23 -25.02
N GLN A 956 -6.54 10.84 -23.76
CA GLN A 956 -5.27 10.91 -23.03
C GLN A 956 -4.85 9.49 -22.64
N ASP A 957 -3.57 9.18 -22.82
CA ASP A 957 -2.97 7.87 -22.54
C ASP A 957 -3.62 6.72 -23.35
N THR A 958 -3.94 6.98 -24.63
CA THR A 958 -4.68 6.06 -25.52
C THR A 958 -4.06 4.66 -25.66
N LEU A 959 -2.76 4.59 -25.94
CA LEU A 959 -1.99 3.36 -26.15
C LEU A 959 -0.83 3.36 -25.16
N GLY A 960 -0.70 2.31 -24.35
CA GLY A 960 0.43 2.28 -23.44
C GLY A 960 0.33 1.35 -22.26
N ARG A 961 1.18 1.61 -21.28
CA ARG A 961 1.19 0.92 -19.99
C ARG A 961 1.39 1.91 -18.85
N ASN A 962 0.63 1.73 -17.77
CA ASN A 962 0.78 2.47 -16.53
C ASN A 962 1.92 1.87 -15.70
N GLY A 963 3.11 2.46 -15.78
CA GLY A 963 4.26 2.06 -14.96
C GLY A 963 5.61 2.48 -15.54
N SER A 964 6.64 2.42 -14.69
CA SER A 964 8.02 2.74 -15.08
C SER A 964 8.94 1.52 -15.10
N ALA A 965 8.45 0.35 -14.69
CA ALA A 965 9.24 -0.88 -14.69
C ALA A 965 9.35 -1.42 -16.12
N ASN A 966 10.58 -1.77 -16.52
CA ASN A 966 10.86 -2.36 -17.81
C ASN A 966 10.76 -3.89 -17.71
N TYR A 967 9.77 -4.45 -18.41
CA TYR A 967 9.52 -5.90 -18.46
C TYR A 967 10.01 -6.54 -19.76
N GLY A 968 10.74 -5.78 -20.60
CA GLY A 968 11.23 -6.26 -21.89
C GLY A 968 10.11 -6.58 -22.88
N TYR A 969 9.03 -5.81 -22.87
CA TYR A 969 7.92 -6.00 -23.82
C TYR A 969 8.22 -5.31 -25.15
N HIS A 970 7.99 -6.04 -26.23
CA HIS A 970 8.18 -5.57 -27.60
C HIS A 970 6.84 -5.51 -28.35
N ALA A 971 6.63 -4.40 -29.08
CA ALA A 971 5.43 -4.20 -29.87
C ALA A 971 5.75 -3.66 -31.28
N TYR A 972 4.97 -4.10 -32.27
CA TYR A 972 5.09 -3.66 -33.66
C TYR A 972 3.73 -3.21 -34.19
N PHE A 973 3.67 -1.99 -34.71
CA PHE A 973 2.47 -1.40 -35.28
C PHE A 973 2.72 -1.07 -36.74
N ASN A 974 1.88 -1.56 -37.65
CA ASN A 974 2.03 -1.27 -39.08
C ASN A 974 0.69 -0.87 -39.71
N GLY A 975 0.66 0.27 -40.39
CA GLY A 975 -0.55 0.78 -41.05
C GLY A 975 -1.68 1.16 -40.09
N CYS A 976 -1.38 1.39 -38.82
CA CYS A 976 -2.39 1.69 -37.80
C CYS A 976 -2.76 3.17 -37.75
N THR A 977 -3.97 3.48 -37.31
CA THR A 977 -4.35 4.85 -36.89
C THR A 977 -4.37 4.90 -35.36
N ILE A 978 -3.56 5.76 -34.75
CA ILE A 978 -3.48 5.91 -33.29
C ILE A 978 -3.92 7.33 -32.94
N GLY A 979 -5.06 7.44 -32.26
CA GLY A 979 -5.78 8.68 -32.04
C GLY A 979 -5.75 9.16 -30.59
N GLY A 980 -5.33 10.40 -30.34
CA GLY A 980 -5.38 11.02 -29.02
C GLY A 980 -4.94 12.47 -28.99
N ASN A 981 -4.78 13.04 -27.79
CA ASN A 981 -4.50 14.45 -27.55
C ASN A 981 -3.31 14.67 -26.60
N VAL A 982 -3.26 14.01 -25.45
CA VAL A 982 -2.15 14.16 -24.49
C VAL A 982 -1.52 12.80 -24.25
N ASP A 983 -0.20 12.72 -24.36
CA ASP A 983 0.62 11.53 -24.07
C ASP A 983 0.03 10.24 -24.64
N TYR A 984 -0.57 10.30 -25.84
CA TYR A 984 -1.47 9.23 -26.26
C TYR A 984 -0.76 7.93 -26.67
N ILE A 985 0.58 7.94 -26.75
CA ILE A 985 1.44 6.77 -26.76
C ILE A 985 2.43 6.90 -25.59
N CYS A 986 2.31 6.06 -24.57
CA CYS A 986 3.07 6.26 -23.33
C CYS A 986 3.48 4.96 -22.60
N GLY A 987 4.55 5.02 -21.82
CA GLY A 987 4.96 3.95 -20.91
C GLY A 987 6.30 3.32 -21.21
N GLU A 988 6.55 2.18 -20.57
CA GLU A 988 7.82 1.44 -20.66
C GLU A 988 7.62 0.12 -21.43
N PHE A 989 7.94 0.17 -22.72
CA PHE A 989 8.05 -0.96 -23.66
C PHE A 989 8.85 -0.52 -24.90
N ALA A 990 9.39 -1.45 -25.68
CA ALA A 990 10.06 -1.13 -26.95
C ALA A 990 9.06 -1.24 -28.09
N ALA A 991 9.03 -0.27 -29.00
CA ALA A 991 8.07 -0.28 -30.11
C ALA A 991 8.58 0.30 -31.42
N VAL A 992 8.16 -0.32 -32.51
CA VAL A 992 8.32 0.21 -33.88
C VAL A 992 6.94 0.48 -34.48
N PHE A 993 6.77 1.68 -35.04
CA PHE A 993 5.56 2.15 -35.70
C PHE A 993 5.88 2.46 -37.17
N ASP A 994 5.38 1.63 -38.08
CA ASP A 994 5.59 1.75 -39.52
C ASP A 994 4.30 2.20 -40.22
N ASN A 995 4.40 3.18 -41.11
CA ASN A 995 3.29 3.60 -41.98
C ASN A 995 2.01 3.97 -41.19
N CYS A 996 2.15 4.43 -39.95
CA CYS A 996 1.03 4.71 -39.07
C CYS A 996 0.53 6.15 -39.22
N LYS A 997 -0.76 6.35 -38.97
CA LYS A 997 -1.37 7.67 -38.81
C LYS A 997 -1.43 8.03 -37.33
N LEU A 998 -0.76 9.11 -36.98
CA LEU A 998 -0.73 9.67 -35.63
C LEU A 998 -1.78 10.79 -35.58
N GLN A 999 -3.00 10.43 -35.16
CA GLN A 999 -4.17 11.27 -35.31
C GLN A 999 -4.45 12.09 -34.05
N TRP A 1000 -4.50 13.40 -34.19
CA TRP A 1000 -4.99 14.26 -33.12
C TRP A 1000 -6.50 14.11 -32.93
N LYS A 1001 -6.92 13.68 -31.74
CA LYS A 1001 -8.28 13.87 -31.24
C LYS A 1001 -8.46 15.36 -30.92
N THR A 1002 -9.51 15.95 -31.48
CA THR A 1002 -9.80 17.39 -31.32
C THR A 1002 -11.11 17.63 -30.59
N TYR A 1003 -11.27 18.84 -30.07
CA TYR A 1003 -12.44 19.26 -29.30
C TYR A 1003 -13.22 20.32 -30.06
N LYS A 1004 -14.51 20.09 -30.26
CA LYS A 1004 -15.36 20.95 -31.08
C LYS A 1004 -15.48 22.35 -30.46
N ASN A 1005 -15.36 23.38 -31.30
CA ASN A 1005 -15.51 24.80 -30.90
C ASN A 1005 -14.57 25.27 -29.77
N ASP A 1006 -13.46 24.58 -29.53
CA ASP A 1006 -12.51 24.92 -28.48
C ASP A 1006 -11.13 25.28 -29.06
N GLU A 1007 -11.11 26.41 -29.75
CA GLU A 1007 -9.92 26.95 -30.42
C GLU A 1007 -8.73 27.11 -29.47
N ASN A 1008 -8.98 27.53 -28.23
CA ASN A 1008 -7.93 27.74 -27.25
C ASN A 1008 -7.31 26.41 -26.81
N ASN A 1009 -8.08 25.35 -26.60
CA ASN A 1009 -7.55 24.06 -26.18
C ASN A 1009 -6.99 23.23 -27.35
N ASN A 1010 -7.53 23.33 -28.57
CA ASN A 1010 -6.91 22.73 -29.76
C ASN A 1010 -5.58 23.43 -30.13
N ALA A 1011 -5.42 24.70 -29.74
CA ALA A 1011 -4.16 25.43 -29.83
C ALA A 1011 -3.23 25.21 -28.60
N LYS A 1012 -3.67 24.48 -27.56
CA LYS A 1012 -2.80 24.07 -26.44
C LYS A 1012 -2.00 22.83 -26.84
N ILE A 1013 -0.78 22.76 -26.31
CA ILE A 1013 0.20 21.73 -26.61
C ILE A 1013 -0.28 20.35 -26.14
N GLY A 1014 -0.74 19.54 -27.08
CA GLY A 1014 -0.84 18.08 -26.94
C GLY A 1014 0.50 17.39 -27.22
N TYR A 1015 0.62 16.12 -26.87
CA TYR A 1015 1.83 15.32 -27.05
C TYR A 1015 1.47 13.96 -27.66
N ILE A 1016 2.15 13.59 -28.76
CA ILE A 1016 1.99 12.25 -29.36
C ILE A 1016 2.56 11.19 -28.42
N VAL A 1017 3.80 11.38 -27.99
CA VAL A 1017 4.49 10.39 -27.15
C VAL A 1017 4.90 10.93 -25.77
N ALA A 1018 4.82 10.05 -24.77
CA ALA A 1018 5.47 10.19 -23.48
C ALA A 1018 6.28 8.91 -23.17
N PRO A 1019 7.44 8.72 -23.84
CA PRO A 1019 8.23 7.50 -23.73
C PRO A 1019 8.99 7.44 -22.39
N LYS A 1020 9.26 6.22 -21.95
CA LYS A 1020 10.26 5.93 -20.92
C LYS A 1020 11.62 5.57 -21.56
N THR A 1021 12.36 4.63 -20.98
CA THR A 1021 13.76 4.36 -21.36
C THR A 1021 13.88 3.49 -22.62
N SER A 1022 12.92 2.58 -22.85
CA SER A 1022 12.86 1.77 -24.06
C SER A 1022 12.57 2.62 -25.31
N PRO A 1023 13.15 2.28 -26.47
CA PRO A 1023 13.01 3.08 -27.68
C PRO A 1023 11.60 2.95 -28.31
N TYR A 1024 11.00 4.10 -28.64
CA TYR A 1024 9.92 4.20 -29.62
C TYR A 1024 10.45 4.73 -30.95
N VAL A 1025 10.25 3.98 -32.03
CA VAL A 1025 10.73 4.34 -33.37
C VAL A 1025 9.56 4.46 -34.32
N PHE A 1026 9.37 5.65 -34.89
CA PHE A 1026 8.32 5.96 -35.87
C PHE A 1026 8.95 6.13 -37.24
N ARG A 1027 8.46 5.37 -38.23
CA ARG A 1027 8.99 5.37 -39.61
C ARG A 1027 7.85 5.53 -40.60
N ASN A 1028 8.02 6.43 -41.56
CA ASN A 1028 7.03 6.68 -42.62
C ASN A 1028 5.63 6.99 -42.07
N CYS A 1029 5.54 7.59 -40.89
CA CYS A 1029 4.28 7.91 -40.24
C CYS A 1029 3.75 9.28 -40.69
N GLU A 1030 2.44 9.45 -40.62
CA GLU A 1030 1.76 10.70 -40.97
C GLU A 1030 1.01 11.25 -39.75
N VAL A 1031 1.28 12.51 -39.37
CA VAL A 1031 0.50 13.21 -38.35
C VAL A 1031 -0.77 13.76 -39.00
N THR A 1032 -1.92 13.43 -38.42
CA THR A 1032 -3.25 13.74 -38.97
C THR A 1032 -4.18 14.26 -37.87
N THR A 1033 -5.45 14.49 -38.19
CA THR A 1033 -6.49 14.89 -37.24
C THR A 1033 -7.79 14.12 -37.50
N ASP A 1034 -8.63 13.98 -36.48
CA ASP A 1034 -9.99 13.44 -36.59
C ASP A 1034 -10.96 14.36 -37.36
N GLY A 1035 -10.55 15.60 -37.64
CA GLY A 1035 -11.35 16.58 -38.39
C GLY A 1035 -12.55 17.12 -37.63
N ALA A 1036 -12.63 16.90 -36.31
CA ALA A 1036 -13.71 17.43 -35.47
C ALA A 1036 -13.49 18.90 -35.05
N HIS A 1037 -12.31 19.46 -35.34
CA HIS A 1037 -11.98 20.85 -35.08
C HIS A 1037 -12.72 21.79 -36.06
N GLY A 1038 -13.00 23.01 -35.60
CA GLY A 1038 -13.55 24.08 -36.44
C GLY A 1038 -12.48 24.67 -37.38
N ASP A 1039 -12.56 25.98 -37.64
CA ASP A 1039 -11.70 26.65 -38.61
C ASP A 1039 -10.20 26.71 -38.23
N ILE A 1040 -9.86 26.46 -36.96
CA ILE A 1040 -8.47 26.47 -36.45
C ILE A 1040 -7.92 25.04 -36.36
N ALA A 1041 -6.79 24.81 -37.02
CA ALA A 1041 -6.06 23.54 -37.00
C ALA A 1041 -5.42 23.28 -35.62
N VAL A 1042 -5.40 22.01 -35.21
CA VAL A 1042 -4.71 21.55 -34.01
C VAL A 1042 -3.19 21.74 -34.14
N LEU A 1043 -2.49 22.04 -33.05
CA LEU A 1043 -1.03 22.15 -33.07
C LEU A 1043 -0.45 21.56 -31.78
N GLY A 1044 0.38 20.53 -31.93
CA GLY A 1044 0.98 19.81 -30.80
C GLY A 1044 2.48 19.59 -30.96
N LYS A 1045 3.00 18.66 -30.17
CA LYS A 1045 4.42 18.25 -30.14
C LYS A 1045 4.55 16.76 -30.45
N TYR A 1046 5.71 16.36 -30.97
CA TYR A 1046 6.06 14.95 -31.09
C TYR A 1046 6.00 14.26 -29.73
N GLY A 1047 6.45 14.91 -28.66
CA GLY A 1047 6.33 14.31 -27.34
C GLY A 1047 6.96 15.10 -26.22
N ARG A 1048 7.00 14.48 -25.05
CA ARG A 1048 7.72 14.99 -23.88
C ARG A 1048 8.34 13.85 -23.09
N THR A 1049 9.27 14.19 -22.22
CA THR A 1049 9.84 13.21 -21.29
C THR A 1049 8.77 12.64 -20.37
N TRP A 1050 8.95 11.40 -19.95
CA TRP A 1050 8.29 10.83 -18.78
C TRP A 1050 9.35 10.26 -17.84
N GLY A 1051 10.28 11.11 -17.42
CA GLY A 1051 11.47 10.69 -16.69
C GLY A 1051 12.75 10.81 -17.52
N ALA A 1052 13.89 10.66 -16.85
CA ALA A 1052 15.20 10.72 -17.48
C ALA A 1052 15.39 9.59 -18.51
N ASN A 1053 16.16 9.90 -19.57
CA ASN A 1053 16.49 8.97 -20.66
C ASN A 1053 15.28 8.54 -21.51
N SER A 1054 14.20 9.34 -21.51
CA SER A 1054 13.09 9.19 -22.45
C SER A 1054 13.59 9.06 -23.90
N ASN A 1055 13.16 8.03 -24.61
CA ASN A 1055 13.72 7.67 -25.92
C ASN A 1055 12.65 7.54 -27.02
N ALA A 1056 12.67 8.46 -27.99
CA ALA A 1056 11.84 8.40 -29.17
C ALA A 1056 12.55 8.94 -30.41
N SER A 1057 12.31 8.31 -31.56
CA SER A 1057 12.87 8.72 -32.85
C SER A 1057 11.79 8.78 -33.93
N PHE A 1058 11.70 9.90 -34.65
CA PHE A 1058 10.80 10.09 -35.80
C PHE A 1058 11.61 10.18 -37.10
N ILE A 1059 11.36 9.25 -38.02
CA ILE A 1059 12.16 9.03 -39.22
C ILE A 1059 11.22 9.04 -40.44
N GLU A 1060 11.51 9.89 -41.43
CA GLU A 1060 10.73 9.97 -42.68
C GLU A 1060 9.23 10.21 -42.46
N CYS A 1061 8.89 10.94 -41.38
CA CYS A 1061 7.51 11.22 -41.01
C CYS A 1061 7.01 12.55 -41.59
N GLU A 1062 5.76 12.57 -42.05
CA GLU A 1062 5.08 13.77 -42.52
C GLU A 1062 4.20 14.37 -41.41
N THR A 1063 4.44 15.63 -41.04
CA THR A 1063 3.76 16.31 -39.94
C THR A 1063 2.47 17.03 -40.34
N ASN A 1064 2.27 17.28 -41.63
CA ASN A 1064 1.14 18.01 -42.21
C ASN A 1064 0.87 19.40 -41.58
N GLY A 1065 1.83 19.96 -40.86
CA GLY A 1065 1.71 21.23 -40.15
C GLY A 1065 1.03 21.14 -38.79
N TYR A 1066 0.91 19.94 -38.21
CA TYR A 1066 0.32 19.72 -36.89
C TYR A 1066 1.34 19.60 -35.75
N ILE A 1067 2.63 19.79 -36.04
CA ILE A 1067 3.73 19.81 -35.06
C ILE A 1067 4.34 21.21 -34.98
N ASP A 1068 4.50 21.73 -33.77
CA ASP A 1068 5.11 23.04 -33.54
C ASP A 1068 6.64 23.02 -33.78
N SER A 1069 7.24 24.21 -33.89
CA SER A 1069 8.67 24.35 -34.20
C SER A 1069 9.62 23.90 -33.07
N GLU A 1070 9.12 23.75 -31.84
CA GLU A 1070 9.90 23.22 -30.72
C GLU A 1070 9.87 21.69 -30.69
N GLY A 1071 8.76 21.06 -31.07
CA GLY A 1071 8.63 19.61 -31.28
C GLY A 1071 8.60 18.76 -30.01
N TRP A 1072 9.38 19.12 -28.99
CA TRP A 1072 9.62 18.28 -27.81
C TRP A 1072 9.58 19.07 -26.51
N GLY A 1073 8.83 18.57 -25.53
CA GLY A 1073 8.74 19.11 -24.17
C GLY A 1073 9.44 18.26 -23.12
N GLU A 1074 9.28 18.65 -21.85
CA GLU A 1074 9.63 17.84 -20.68
C GLU A 1074 8.50 17.84 -19.66
N MET A 1075 8.30 16.72 -18.98
CA MET A 1075 7.28 16.58 -17.94
C MET A 1075 7.77 17.14 -16.60
N SER A 1076 9.00 16.81 -16.21
CA SER A 1076 9.67 17.42 -15.06
C SER A 1076 10.91 18.17 -15.50
N ASN A 1077 11.16 19.32 -14.87
CA ASN A 1077 12.29 20.18 -15.18
C ASN A 1077 13.64 19.45 -15.06
N GLY A 1078 14.41 19.43 -16.14
CA GLY A 1078 15.75 18.83 -16.21
C GLY A 1078 15.79 17.43 -16.81
N GLU A 1079 14.64 16.79 -17.06
CA GLU A 1079 14.59 15.46 -17.68
C GLU A 1079 15.04 15.50 -19.15
N LYS A 1080 14.81 16.62 -19.86
CA LYS A 1080 15.19 16.75 -21.27
C LYS A 1080 16.69 16.61 -21.50
N ALA A 1081 17.51 16.89 -20.50
CA ALA A 1081 18.96 16.88 -20.60
C ALA A 1081 19.54 15.50 -20.98
N SER A 1082 18.86 14.41 -20.61
CA SER A 1082 19.27 13.05 -20.96
C SER A 1082 18.32 12.36 -21.96
N ALA A 1083 17.31 13.08 -22.46
CA ALA A 1083 16.37 12.53 -23.42
C ALA A 1083 17.03 12.26 -24.78
N ILE A 1084 16.62 11.18 -25.41
CA ILE A 1084 17.02 10.76 -26.76
C ILE A 1084 15.82 11.02 -27.67
N PHE A 1085 15.72 12.26 -28.16
CA PHE A 1085 14.69 12.68 -29.10
C PHE A 1085 15.32 12.92 -30.46
N ASN A 1086 15.24 11.93 -31.35
CA ASN A 1086 15.88 12.03 -32.65
C ASN A 1086 14.85 12.28 -33.76
N GLU A 1087 15.27 13.03 -34.76
CA GLU A 1087 14.50 13.28 -35.98
C GLU A 1087 15.37 12.99 -37.21
N TYR A 1088 14.79 12.47 -38.28
CA TYR A 1088 15.54 12.32 -39.52
C TYR A 1088 14.63 12.34 -40.73
N ASN A 1089 14.94 13.23 -41.69
CA ASN A 1089 14.22 13.34 -42.97
C ASN A 1089 12.69 13.49 -42.83
N ASN A 1090 12.23 14.12 -41.75
CA ASN A 1090 10.81 14.43 -41.55
C ASN A 1090 10.40 15.61 -42.45
N THR A 1091 9.14 15.65 -42.84
CA THR A 1091 8.56 16.72 -43.66
C THR A 1091 7.37 17.40 -43.01
N ASN A 1092 7.07 18.61 -43.47
CA ASN A 1092 5.89 19.38 -43.14
C ASN A 1092 5.30 19.90 -44.45
N LYS A 1093 4.17 19.32 -44.85
CA LYS A 1093 3.51 19.58 -46.13
C LYS A 1093 4.46 19.39 -47.32
N GLY A 1094 5.30 18.36 -47.24
CA GLY A 1094 6.30 18.02 -48.25
C GLY A 1094 7.61 18.82 -48.20
N GLU A 1095 7.76 19.78 -47.27
CA GLU A 1095 9.01 20.52 -47.07
C GLU A 1095 9.82 19.92 -45.91
N ALA A 1096 11.15 19.94 -45.97
CA ALA A 1096 12.00 19.42 -44.90
C ALA A 1096 11.71 20.10 -43.55
N PHE A 1097 11.53 19.30 -42.50
CA PHE A 1097 11.13 19.77 -41.18
C PHE A 1097 11.99 19.13 -40.09
N VAL A 1098 12.58 19.97 -39.23
CA VAL A 1098 13.32 19.56 -38.05
C VAL A 1098 12.98 20.51 -36.92
N THR A 1099 12.66 19.97 -35.75
CA THR A 1099 12.27 20.79 -34.60
C THR A 1099 13.49 21.28 -33.82
N THR A 1100 13.37 22.43 -33.18
CA THR A 1100 14.44 23.03 -32.36
C THR A 1100 14.68 22.29 -31.03
N GLY A 1101 13.74 21.45 -30.60
CA GLY A 1101 13.81 20.74 -29.33
C GLY A 1101 14.33 19.31 -29.43
N CYS A 1102 14.68 18.81 -30.63
CA CYS A 1102 15.28 17.50 -30.80
C CYS A 1102 16.71 17.43 -30.22
N THR A 1103 17.12 16.24 -29.81
CA THR A 1103 18.50 15.95 -29.37
C THR A 1103 19.45 15.86 -30.56
N LYS A 1104 19.05 15.15 -31.63
CA LYS A 1104 19.84 15.01 -32.87
C LYS A 1104 18.93 14.91 -34.08
N SER A 1105 19.40 15.43 -35.21
CA SER A 1105 18.69 15.39 -36.50
C SER A 1105 19.50 14.73 -37.63
N THR A 1106 20.44 13.85 -37.30
CA THR A 1106 21.48 13.33 -38.21
C THR A 1106 21.27 11.85 -38.52
N LEU A 1107 21.67 11.41 -39.72
CA LEU A 1107 21.63 9.99 -40.13
C LEU A 1107 22.31 9.07 -39.10
N ASP A 1108 23.51 9.42 -38.62
CA ASP A 1108 24.26 8.62 -37.64
C ASP A 1108 23.50 8.35 -36.33
N ALA A 1109 22.58 9.25 -35.94
CA ALA A 1109 21.79 9.10 -34.72
C ALA A 1109 20.69 8.04 -34.86
N VAL A 1110 20.27 7.75 -36.10
CA VAL A 1110 19.15 6.87 -36.42
C VAL A 1110 19.52 5.72 -37.36
N VAL A 1111 20.80 5.58 -37.74
CA VAL A 1111 21.25 4.56 -38.71
C VAL A 1111 20.87 3.14 -38.29
N ASN A 1112 20.78 2.88 -36.98
CA ASN A 1112 20.34 1.57 -36.45
C ASN A 1112 18.83 1.31 -36.56
N TYR A 1113 18.07 2.33 -36.96
CA TYR A 1113 16.61 2.32 -37.10
C TYR A 1113 16.17 2.45 -38.57
N ILE A 1114 17.11 2.45 -39.51
CA ILE A 1114 16.85 2.46 -40.95
C ILE A 1114 17.25 1.10 -41.50
N ASP A 1115 16.34 0.45 -42.22
CA ASP A 1115 16.61 -0.88 -42.77
C ASP A 1115 17.62 -0.78 -43.92
N SER A 1116 18.69 -1.55 -43.82
CA SER A 1116 19.79 -1.67 -44.78
C SER A 1116 20.23 -3.14 -44.87
N GLU A 1117 21.16 -3.48 -45.77
CA GLU A 1117 21.64 -4.87 -45.92
C GLU A 1117 22.19 -5.51 -44.63
N ASN A 1118 22.64 -4.70 -43.66
CA ASN A 1118 23.29 -5.19 -42.43
C ASN A 1118 22.58 -4.76 -41.13
N VAL A 1119 21.53 -3.94 -41.22
CA VAL A 1119 20.87 -3.35 -40.05
C VAL A 1119 19.38 -3.28 -40.30
N SER A 1120 18.56 -3.67 -39.32
CA SER A 1120 17.12 -3.49 -39.37
C SER A 1120 16.61 -2.86 -38.08
N ALA A 1121 15.67 -1.92 -38.20
CA ALA A 1121 15.01 -1.32 -37.03
C ALA A 1121 14.34 -2.37 -36.16
N VAL A 1122 13.74 -3.38 -36.79
CA VAL A 1122 13.11 -4.51 -36.10
C VAL A 1122 14.14 -5.32 -35.32
N ASP A 1123 15.32 -5.63 -35.88
CA ASP A 1123 16.36 -6.34 -35.12
C ASP A 1123 16.93 -5.51 -33.97
N THR A 1124 17.12 -4.21 -34.19
CA THR A 1124 17.65 -3.30 -33.17
C THR A 1124 16.68 -3.10 -32.01
N VAL A 1125 15.39 -2.93 -32.30
CA VAL A 1125 14.36 -2.55 -31.31
C VAL A 1125 13.64 -3.75 -30.73
N LEU A 1126 13.33 -4.75 -31.56
CA LEU A 1126 12.52 -5.92 -31.20
C LEU A 1126 13.36 -7.20 -31.01
N GLY A 1127 14.69 -7.09 -31.13
CA GLY A 1127 15.62 -8.19 -30.90
C GLY A 1127 15.44 -9.32 -31.91
N THR A 1128 15.31 -10.56 -31.41
CA THR A 1128 15.19 -11.74 -32.29
C THR A 1128 13.77 -11.97 -32.83
N TRP A 1129 12.78 -11.18 -32.38
CA TRP A 1129 11.40 -11.35 -32.82
C TRP A 1129 11.17 -10.67 -34.18
N LYS A 1130 10.55 -11.40 -35.11
CA LYS A 1130 10.17 -10.91 -36.43
C LYS A 1130 8.64 -10.91 -36.55
N PRO A 1131 7.99 -9.73 -36.57
CA PRO A 1131 6.56 -9.62 -36.79
C PRO A 1131 6.14 -10.19 -38.16
N VAL A 1132 4.95 -10.77 -38.25
CA VAL A 1132 4.45 -11.48 -39.45
C VAL A 1132 4.21 -10.52 -40.62
N HIS A 1133 3.76 -9.30 -40.33
CA HIS A 1133 3.48 -8.22 -41.29
C HIS A 1133 4.64 -7.23 -41.42
N TYR A 1134 5.82 -7.59 -40.91
CA TYR A 1134 7.04 -6.86 -41.23
C TYR A 1134 7.56 -7.29 -42.60
N LYS A 1135 7.84 -6.30 -43.45
CA LYS A 1135 8.52 -6.51 -44.73
C LYS A 1135 9.77 -5.65 -44.73
N GLU A 1136 10.93 -6.31 -44.78
CA GLU A 1136 12.21 -5.61 -44.89
C GLU A 1136 12.26 -4.85 -46.22
N VAL A 1137 12.33 -3.53 -46.14
CA VAL A 1137 12.54 -2.67 -47.30
C VAL A 1137 14.00 -2.24 -47.28
N ILE A 1138 14.85 -3.00 -47.96
CA ILE A 1138 16.26 -2.63 -48.11
C ILE A 1138 16.31 -1.38 -49.01
N SER A 1139 16.67 -0.23 -48.44
CA SER A 1139 16.97 0.96 -49.23
C SER A 1139 18.16 0.63 -50.15
N LYS A 1140 17.92 0.51 -51.46
CA LYS A 1140 19.02 0.41 -52.41
C LYS A 1140 19.70 1.77 -52.48
N ASP A 1141 21.00 1.79 -52.20
CA ASP A 1141 21.90 2.91 -52.44
C ASP A 1141 21.52 3.67 -53.73
N ASP A 1142 20.87 4.81 -53.60
CA ASP A 1142 20.96 5.90 -54.56
C ASP A 1142 22.06 6.84 -54.07
N GLY A 1143 23.30 6.38 -54.32
CA GLY A 1143 24.48 7.21 -54.22
C GLY A 1143 24.40 8.42 -55.16
N SER A 1144 23.78 9.50 -54.70
CA SER A 1144 24.16 10.85 -55.10
C SER A 1144 23.86 11.83 -53.97
N SER A 1145 24.94 12.25 -53.32
CA SER A 1145 25.04 13.43 -52.47
C SER A 1145 24.26 14.63 -53.00
N LYS A 1146 23.36 15.19 -52.19
CA LYS A 1146 23.07 16.63 -52.21
C LYS A 1146 23.41 17.24 -50.86
N GLY A 1147 24.69 17.54 -50.72
CA GLY A 1147 25.13 18.58 -49.81
C GLY A 1147 24.89 19.96 -50.40
N ASP A 1148 24.76 20.91 -49.49
CA ASP A 1148 24.89 22.36 -49.60
C ASP A 1148 23.67 23.19 -50.00
N VAL A 1149 23.29 24.00 -49.00
CA VAL A 1149 22.40 25.17 -49.04
C VAL A 1149 23.02 26.26 -49.92
N ALA A 1150 22.29 26.75 -50.92
CA ALA A 1150 22.44 28.10 -51.47
C ALA A 1150 21.16 28.57 -52.19
N GLU A 1151 20.97 29.89 -52.17
CA GLU A 1151 19.81 30.73 -52.50
C GLU A 1151 19.14 30.53 -53.87
N GLY A 1152 17.81 30.77 -53.89
CA GLY A 1152 17.16 31.60 -54.91
C GLY A 1152 16.35 30.91 -56.01
N GLY A 1153 15.06 31.27 -56.09
CA GLY A 1153 14.41 31.59 -57.37
C GLY A 1153 13.50 30.54 -58.04
N GLU A 1154 12.20 30.77 -57.89
CA GLU A 1154 11.12 30.61 -58.89
C GLU A 1154 10.69 29.23 -59.46
N THR A 1155 9.46 28.89 -59.05
CA THR A 1155 8.28 28.44 -59.84
C THR A 1155 8.38 27.25 -60.82
N GLY A 1156 7.53 26.25 -60.59
CA GLY A 1156 7.09 25.31 -61.63
C GLY A 1156 6.16 24.23 -61.08
N LYS A 1157 4.88 24.33 -61.43
CA LYS A 1157 3.84 23.32 -61.19
C LYS A 1157 4.14 22.05 -61.99
N ASP A 1158 3.79 20.87 -61.46
CA ASP A 1158 2.78 19.97 -62.06
C ASP A 1158 2.64 18.66 -61.27
N ASN A 1159 1.39 18.41 -60.82
CA ASN A 1159 0.91 17.15 -60.28
C ASN A 1159 0.36 16.29 -61.43
N ASN A 1160 0.75 15.01 -61.55
CA ASN A 1160 -0.20 13.88 -61.71
C ASN A 1160 0.47 12.50 -61.90
N VAL A 1161 0.05 11.56 -61.05
CA VAL A 1161 -0.65 10.29 -61.36
C VAL A 1161 0.10 9.07 -61.96
N ASN A 1162 -0.07 7.97 -61.21
CA ASN A 1162 -0.17 6.53 -61.54
C ASN A 1162 0.84 5.86 -62.48
N GLY A 1163 1.32 4.70 -62.04
CA GLY A 1163 1.80 3.67 -62.97
C GLY A 1163 2.48 2.47 -62.33
N THR A 1164 1.68 1.45 -62.02
CA THR A 1164 2.03 0.02 -61.97
C THR A 1164 3.06 -0.42 -63.02
N THR A 1165 3.95 -1.37 -62.68
CA THR A 1165 4.40 -2.52 -63.52
C THR A 1165 5.38 -3.39 -62.69
N GLU A 1166 5.09 -4.67 -62.45
CA GLU A 1166 5.44 -5.85 -63.28
C GLU A 1166 6.94 -6.18 -63.35
N SER A 1167 7.23 -7.42 -62.96
CA SER A 1167 8.55 -8.05 -62.97
C SER A 1167 8.92 -8.64 -64.33
N THR A 1168 10.20 -8.52 -64.69
CA THR A 1168 10.94 -9.32 -65.67
C THR A 1168 12.38 -9.41 -65.14
N GLY A 1169 13.14 -10.49 -65.09
CA GLY A 1169 13.07 -11.83 -65.64
C GLY A 1169 14.52 -12.32 -65.83
N GLU A 1170 14.87 -13.48 -65.24
CA GLU A 1170 15.92 -14.45 -65.64
C GLU A 1170 17.41 -14.00 -65.70
N THR A 1171 18.47 -14.82 -65.50
CA THR A 1171 18.75 -16.28 -65.46
C THR A 1171 20.16 -16.49 -64.82
N VAL A 1172 20.41 -17.37 -63.83
CA VAL A 1172 20.70 -18.84 -63.80
C VAL A 1172 22.20 -19.25 -63.68
N LYS A 1173 22.51 -20.10 -62.68
CA LYS A 1173 23.26 -21.41 -62.65
C LYS A 1173 23.99 -21.64 -61.30
N THR A 1174 24.03 -22.79 -60.59
CA THR A 1174 23.58 -24.21 -60.76
C THR A 1174 23.87 -25.04 -59.48
N GLY A 1175 23.05 -26.08 -59.21
CA GLY A 1175 23.36 -27.35 -58.49
C GLY A 1175 23.00 -27.38 -57.00
N ASP A 1176 22.19 -28.28 -56.43
CA ASP A 1176 21.86 -29.67 -56.78
C ASP A 1176 20.46 -30.15 -56.29
N THR A 1177 19.76 -30.84 -57.20
CA THR A 1177 18.76 -31.94 -57.14
C THR A 1177 18.06 -32.30 -55.80
N ALA A 1178 16.71 -32.18 -55.64
CA ALA A 1178 15.58 -32.96 -56.21
C ALA A 1178 15.41 -34.39 -55.59
N PRO A 1179 14.20 -35.02 -55.47
CA PRO A 1179 13.03 -34.91 -56.37
C PRO A 1179 11.58 -34.90 -55.73
N ILE A 1180 10.62 -34.14 -56.32
CA ILE A 1180 9.43 -34.57 -57.13
C ILE A 1180 8.26 -35.15 -56.28
N ALA A 1181 7.00 -34.67 -56.34
CA ALA A 1181 6.18 -34.33 -57.51
C ALA A 1181 5.15 -33.21 -57.29
N LEU A 1182 5.03 -32.37 -58.31
CA LEU A 1182 4.02 -31.33 -58.55
C LEU A 1182 3.21 -31.74 -59.80
N TYR A 1183 2.12 -31.00 -60.09
CA TYR A 1183 1.42 -30.78 -61.38
C TYR A 1183 0.00 -31.39 -61.50
N VAL A 1184 -1.05 -30.76 -62.05
CA VAL A 1184 -1.22 -29.58 -62.94
C VAL A 1184 -2.58 -28.90 -62.68
N VAL A 1185 -2.54 -27.59 -62.91
CA VAL A 1185 -3.52 -26.54 -63.25
C VAL A 1185 -4.75 -26.89 -64.15
N LEU A 1186 -5.88 -26.22 -63.86
CA LEU A 1186 -7.06 -25.81 -64.67
C LEU A 1186 -7.81 -26.84 -65.57
N MET A 1187 -9.08 -27.12 -65.22
CA MET A 1187 -10.19 -27.10 -66.19
C MET A 1187 -11.58 -27.08 -65.52
N LEU A 1188 -12.45 -26.20 -66.01
CA LEU A 1188 -13.90 -26.19 -65.82
C LEU A 1188 -14.55 -27.47 -66.41
N CYS A 1189 -15.58 -28.02 -65.73
CA CYS A 1189 -16.94 -28.35 -66.25
C CYS A 1189 -17.67 -29.46 -65.46
N ALA A 1190 -18.96 -29.20 -65.19
CA ALA A 1190 -20.13 -30.11 -65.16
C ALA A 1190 -20.17 -31.32 -64.18
N LEU A 1191 -21.04 -31.32 -63.15
CA LEU A 1191 -22.47 -31.71 -63.13
C LEU A 1191 -22.78 -33.22 -63.30
N ALA A 1192 -23.13 -33.85 -62.17
CA ALA A 1192 -24.18 -34.86 -62.00
C ALA A 1192 -24.63 -34.78 -60.52
N GLY A 1193 -25.90 -34.69 -60.10
CA GLY A 1193 -27.18 -34.82 -60.79
C GLY A 1193 -28.00 -35.98 -60.22
N ILE A 1194 -28.68 -35.78 -59.08
CA ILE A 1194 -29.94 -36.46 -58.64
C ILE A 1194 -30.65 -35.44 -57.72
N VAL A 1195 -31.67 -34.65 -58.08
CA VAL A 1195 -33.06 -34.87 -58.56
C VAL A 1195 -33.96 -35.59 -57.55
N PHE A 1196 -34.88 -34.86 -56.90
CA PHE A 1196 -36.36 -34.93 -57.09
C PHE A 1196 -37.00 -33.68 -56.40
N VAL A 1197 -37.56 -32.69 -57.13
CA VAL A 1197 -38.99 -32.51 -57.53
C VAL A 1197 -39.83 -31.88 -56.38
N SER A 1198 -40.63 -30.80 -56.53
CA SER A 1198 -41.23 -30.14 -57.70
C SER A 1198 -41.88 -28.77 -57.36
N LYS A 1199 -41.69 -27.79 -58.29
CA LYS A 1199 -42.64 -26.79 -58.87
C LYS A 1199 -43.38 -25.78 -57.98
N LYS A 1200 -43.65 -24.53 -58.39
CA LYS A 1200 -43.25 -23.68 -59.54
C LYS A 1200 -43.87 -22.28 -59.37
N ARG A 1201 -43.14 -21.27 -59.90
CA ARG A 1201 -43.58 -20.13 -60.78
C ARG A 1201 -43.96 -18.80 -60.08
N ARG A 1202 -43.57 -17.61 -60.58
CA ARG A 1202 -42.74 -17.16 -61.73
C ARG A 1202 -42.63 -15.59 -61.69
N ILE A 1203 -41.70 -15.03 -62.50
CA ILE A 1203 -41.59 -13.65 -63.08
C ILE A 1203 -40.50 -12.79 -62.39
N SER A 1204 -39.30 -12.58 -62.97
CA SER A 1204 -38.88 -11.72 -64.13
C SER A 1204 -38.72 -10.25 -63.72
N VAL A 1205 -37.72 -9.44 -64.10
CA VAL A 1205 -36.44 -9.53 -64.83
C VAL A 1205 -35.62 -8.30 -64.38
N LYS A 1206 -34.30 -8.44 -64.47
CA LYS A 1206 -33.23 -7.54 -64.02
C LYS A 1206 -33.23 -6.14 -64.63
#